data_AF-A0A1X7UXX8-F1
#
_entry.id   AF-A0A1X7UXX8-F1
#
_cell.length_a   1.000
_cell.length_b   1.000
_cell.length_c   1.000
_cell.angle_alpha   90.00
_cell.angle_beta   90.00
_cell.angle_gamma   90.00
#
_symmetry.space_group_name_H-M   'P 1'
#
loop_
_entity.id
_entity.type
_entity.pdbx_description
1 polymer ?
#
loop_
_entity_poly.entity_id
_entity_poly.type
_entity_poly.pdbx_seq_one_letter_code
_entity_poly.pdbx_strand_id
1 'polypeptide(L)'
;ESPLPPIKFPVRTLSDAETWGPSIQILTDAEMEKKMRDQDRNTRRMRRQAGPSCSCSVSSGQYYVSDDCSSVTHKPCNPLSVYAGDMSQYNNSIFYFNGTSDINDDVNMAASCLIANNTVRGLFIVEKFLALVQINITDTELIGNEANVITNSNAISFSNVTVANTRSTGLLLSSTLVTIENKVTFRNNTGVVQGGLAINGSSQLTSSSSANLEFIDNHASYKGGGFYVEWLSGSGIILEAPNIRLTLINNSAGIFGDDIYRYTTHGSNHFYLTNPIINSTGDVRKIQFCNFTNLKNASDKQIYPGQALKFHIVLLGYDYFGSLNVTDGTLEIRDGLTPDSAHTVDHVYARPKPNTICSLIEYKPNHHPSHVKHAMVFCTDSFDHIYWNYIVNECPIGFSVDTPQGRFICACSQSVSRENVTCNITSLNITHNGLLWIGTYDTSTSFNANATNPNACIINEDCLLCCSPNPVTFKLNNTDTQCVHNRGQRMCGSCTEVYSLLMGSNECGQCHDNYMVVAWIALFAVMGVLLVVLLIALNLTVSVGTLNGLLFYANIVKLYEPVFSRKGVLPVLSQVISWINLDFEFEICFYNDPLLSVENFAQVLCEDLELPTSSFAPAIIQSIKQQIDNFTTDVIPQDEEDRRVIIKLNIQVGNISLVDQFEWDLSNPLNVPEEFARKLCQDLGLGGDFATAIAYSIRGQLSWHAKTYAF
;
A
#
# COMPACT_ATOMS: atom_id res chain seq x y z
N GLU A 1 -13.08 34.65 -38.60
CA GLU A 1 -12.88 35.16 -39.99
C GLU A 1 -13.20 34.06 -41.00
N SER A 2 -12.89 34.23 -42.29
CA SER A 2 -12.88 33.13 -43.26
C SER A 2 -11.79 32.11 -42.90
N PRO A 3 -12.03 30.79 -43.07
CA PRO A 3 -11.04 29.77 -42.72
C PRO A 3 -9.74 29.95 -43.51
N LEU A 4 -8.61 29.67 -42.85
CA LEU A 4 -7.28 29.75 -43.47
C LEU A 4 -7.13 28.65 -44.54
N PRO A 5 -6.39 28.90 -45.64
CA PRO A 5 -6.13 27.87 -46.64
C PRO A 5 -5.33 26.71 -46.02
N PRO A 6 -5.57 25.46 -46.45
CA PRO A 6 -4.86 24.27 -45.92
C PRO A 6 -3.35 24.34 -46.23
N ILE A 7 -2.52 23.97 -45.26
CA ILE A 7 -1.06 23.98 -45.40
C ILE A 7 -0.63 22.92 -46.42
N LYS A 8 -0.02 23.36 -47.53
CA LYS A 8 0.53 22.47 -48.57
C LYS A 8 2.01 22.15 -48.38
N PHE A 9 2.76 23.03 -47.71
CA PHE A 9 4.18 22.88 -47.42
C PHE A 9 4.51 23.53 -46.07
N PRO A 10 5.39 22.93 -45.24
CA PRO A 10 5.76 23.46 -43.92
C PRO A 10 6.79 24.61 -43.97
N VAL A 11 7.05 25.18 -45.14
CA VAL A 11 8.04 26.25 -45.36
C VAL A 11 7.36 27.37 -46.14
N ARG A 12 7.35 28.58 -45.57
CA ARG A 12 6.83 29.79 -46.22
C ARG A 12 7.87 30.35 -47.21
N THR A 13 7.45 31.16 -48.19
CA THR A 13 8.38 31.77 -49.14
C THR A 13 9.21 32.89 -48.50
N LEU A 14 10.31 33.29 -49.14
CA LEU A 14 11.15 34.39 -48.66
C LEU A 14 10.39 35.73 -48.54
N SER A 15 9.41 35.98 -49.41
CA SER A 15 8.51 37.13 -49.33
C SER A 15 7.48 37.03 -48.20
N ASP A 16 7.05 35.83 -47.84
CA ASP A 16 6.16 35.63 -46.69
C ASP A 16 6.92 35.82 -45.37
N ALA A 17 8.21 35.45 -45.33
CA ALA A 17 9.03 35.52 -44.12
C ALA A 17 9.20 36.93 -43.54
N GLU A 18 9.09 37.98 -44.37
CA GLU A 18 9.07 39.38 -43.91
C GLU A 18 7.78 39.76 -43.14
N THR A 19 6.71 38.96 -43.27
CA THR A 19 5.39 39.19 -42.65
C THR A 19 4.99 38.15 -41.60
N TRP A 20 5.68 37.00 -41.58
CA TRP A 20 5.45 35.87 -40.68
C TRP A 20 6.71 35.48 -39.87
N GLY A 21 7.68 36.38 -39.80
CA GLY A 21 8.88 36.23 -38.98
C GLY A 21 8.86 37.19 -37.78
N PRO A 22 9.46 36.81 -36.64
CA PRO A 22 9.54 37.68 -35.47
C PRO A 22 10.42 38.90 -35.75
N SER A 23 9.84 40.09 -35.63
CA SER A 23 10.58 41.35 -35.71
C SER A 23 10.85 41.91 -34.31
N ILE A 24 12.13 42.14 -34.02
CA ILE A 24 12.57 42.77 -32.77
C ILE A 24 12.90 44.23 -33.10
N GLN A 25 12.08 45.14 -32.61
CA GLN A 25 12.28 46.58 -32.77
C GLN A 25 12.84 47.13 -31.45
N ILE A 26 14.06 47.66 -31.48
CA ILE A 26 14.56 48.47 -30.36
C ILE A 26 13.86 49.82 -30.47
N LEU A 27 12.83 50.02 -29.65
CA LEU A 27 12.10 51.27 -29.55
C LEU A 27 13.00 52.35 -28.98
N THR A 28 12.81 53.57 -29.44
CA THR A 28 13.32 54.76 -28.74
C THR A 28 12.43 55.07 -27.52
N ASP A 29 12.97 55.78 -26.54
CA ASP A 29 12.26 56.07 -25.29
C ASP A 29 10.88 56.76 -25.52
N ALA A 30 10.79 57.54 -26.60
CA ALA A 30 9.57 58.23 -27.04
C ALA A 30 8.42 57.30 -27.49
N GLU A 31 8.68 56.02 -27.74
CA GLU A 31 7.69 55.04 -28.17
C GLU A 31 7.23 54.14 -27.01
N MET A 32 8.10 53.96 -26.00
CA MET A 32 7.92 53.05 -24.87
C MET A 32 6.72 53.41 -23.99
N GLU A 33 6.56 54.71 -23.71
CA GLU A 33 5.49 55.31 -22.89
C GLU A 33 4.07 55.06 -23.43
N LYS A 34 3.95 54.55 -24.66
CA LYS A 34 2.67 54.41 -25.36
C LYS A 34 1.85 53.19 -24.93
N LYS A 35 2.46 52.14 -24.37
CA LYS A 35 1.96 50.76 -24.44
C LYS A 35 1.65 50.06 -23.11
N MET A 36 2.09 50.60 -21.96
CA MET A 36 1.87 49.99 -20.63
C MET A 36 0.41 50.04 -20.13
N ARG A 37 -0.54 50.61 -20.89
CA ARG A 37 -1.87 50.98 -20.40
C ARG A 37 -2.91 49.84 -20.39
N ASP A 38 -2.60 48.66 -20.92
CA ASP A 38 -3.64 47.79 -21.51
C ASP A 38 -3.82 46.37 -20.92
N GLN A 39 -2.99 45.88 -19.97
CA GLN A 39 -2.86 44.40 -19.75
C GLN A 39 -2.96 43.80 -18.32
N ASP A 40 -3.51 44.48 -17.31
CA ASP A 40 -3.65 43.92 -15.92
C ASP A 40 -4.88 43.00 -15.73
N ARG A 41 -4.94 41.85 -16.42
CA ARG A 41 -6.15 41.00 -16.48
C ARG A 41 -6.00 39.55 -16.98
N ASN A 42 -5.73 38.60 -16.07
CA ASN A 42 -6.35 37.24 -15.99
C ASN A 42 -5.47 36.17 -15.31
N THR A 43 -6.13 35.06 -14.90
CA THR A 43 -5.60 33.68 -14.73
C THR A 43 -4.95 33.31 -13.39
N ARG A 44 -5.30 32.14 -12.85
CA ARG A 44 -4.29 31.27 -12.20
C ARG A 44 -4.70 29.78 -12.05
N ARG A 45 -3.68 28.91 -12.01
CA ARG A 45 -3.60 27.74 -11.08
C ARG A 45 -2.94 26.49 -11.77
N MET A 46 -3.14 25.23 -11.29
CA MET A 46 -3.47 23.93 -12.02
C MET A 46 -2.84 22.56 -11.57
N ARG A 47 -3.68 21.49 -11.47
CA ARG A 47 -3.67 20.17 -10.70
C ARG A 47 -2.34 19.33 -10.71
N ARG A 48 -2.11 18.24 -9.89
CA ARG A 48 -0.86 17.32 -9.78
C ARG A 48 -1.05 15.93 -8.99
N GLN A 49 -0.25 14.76 -9.12
CA GLN A 49 0.22 13.63 -8.12
C GLN A 49 0.48 12.03 -8.50
N ALA A 50 1.28 11.09 -7.78
CA ALA A 50 1.59 9.54 -8.04
C ALA A 50 2.29 8.43 -6.97
N GLY A 51 2.21 6.99 -6.98
CA GLY A 51 2.93 5.90 -6.07
C GLY A 51 2.96 4.22 -6.00
N PRO A 52 3.94 3.25 -5.59
CA PRO A 52 4.16 1.73 -5.95
C PRO A 52 4.51 0.49 -4.91
N SER A 53 5.19 -0.71 -5.24
CA SER A 53 5.41 -2.03 -4.41
C SER A 53 6.58 -3.16 -4.68
N CYS A 54 6.70 -4.41 -4.03
CA CYS A 54 7.91 -5.42 -3.90
C CYS A 54 7.76 -7.06 -3.76
N SER A 55 8.82 -7.97 -3.61
CA SER A 55 8.84 -9.56 -3.62
C SER A 55 10.02 -10.48 -2.95
N CYS A 56 10.06 -11.90 -2.94
CA CYS A 56 11.13 -12.91 -2.34
C CYS A 56 11.11 -14.53 -2.63
N SER A 57 12.05 -15.49 -2.19
CA SER A 57 12.13 -17.05 -2.45
C SER A 57 13.14 -18.08 -1.65
N VAL A 58 13.11 -19.50 -1.72
CA VAL A 58 14.01 -20.60 -1.01
C VAL A 58 14.11 -22.16 -1.54
N SER A 59 14.90 -23.18 -0.96
CA SER A 59 15.07 -24.72 -1.30
C SER A 59 15.84 -25.68 -0.23
N SER A 60 16.25 -27.04 -0.22
CA SER A 60 16.10 -28.46 -0.86
C SER A 60 16.96 -29.73 -0.23
N GLY A 61 16.77 -31.10 -0.49
CA GLY A 61 17.70 -32.33 -0.18
C GLY A 61 17.21 -33.89 0.05
N GLN A 62 18.00 -35.06 -0.14
CA GLN A 62 17.67 -36.59 0.06
C GLN A 62 18.82 -37.78 0.11
N TYR A 63 18.58 -39.13 0.46
CA TYR A 63 19.51 -40.40 0.51
C TYR A 63 18.93 -41.94 0.48
N TYR A 64 19.63 -43.08 0.08
CA TYR A 64 19.08 -44.43 -0.52
C TYR A 64 19.63 -45.91 -0.20
N VAL A 65 18.88 -47.03 -0.57
CA VAL A 65 19.13 -48.55 -0.46
C VAL A 65 18.38 -49.43 -1.55
N SER A 66 18.83 -50.67 -1.95
CA SER A 66 18.08 -51.64 -2.83
C SER A 66 18.64 -53.08 -2.86
N ASP A 67 17.82 -54.12 -3.09
CA ASP A 67 18.28 -55.52 -3.29
C ASP A 67 18.80 -55.84 -4.71
N ASP A 68 18.35 -55.10 -5.73
CA ASP A 68 19.05 -54.98 -7.02
C ASP A 68 19.54 -53.53 -7.19
N CYS A 69 20.84 -53.33 -7.03
CA CYS A 69 21.50 -52.04 -7.17
C CYS A 69 21.95 -51.72 -8.62
N SER A 70 21.63 -52.55 -9.62
CA SER A 70 22.01 -52.30 -11.02
C SER A 70 21.34 -51.08 -11.64
N SER A 71 20.18 -50.68 -11.11
CA SER A 71 19.31 -49.61 -11.62
C SER A 71 19.41 -48.27 -10.86
N VAL A 72 20.19 -48.21 -9.78
CA VAL A 72 20.21 -47.05 -8.86
C VAL A 72 21.33 -46.06 -9.23
N THR A 73 20.96 -44.80 -9.48
CA THR A 73 21.88 -43.75 -9.95
C THR A 73 22.78 -43.13 -8.88
N HIS A 74 22.34 -43.17 -7.62
CA HIS A 74 23.07 -42.63 -6.47
C HIS A 74 23.83 -43.77 -5.75
N LYS A 75 25.02 -43.47 -5.22
CA LYS A 75 25.88 -44.43 -4.54
C LYS A 75 26.30 -43.91 -3.16
N PRO A 76 26.46 -44.78 -2.14
CA PRO A 76 26.38 -46.25 -2.18
C PRO A 76 24.94 -46.81 -2.25
N CYS A 77 24.83 -48.09 -2.58
CA CYS A 77 23.61 -48.91 -2.57
C CYS A 77 24.03 -50.35 -2.23
N ASN A 78 23.31 -51.04 -1.34
CA ASN A 78 23.51 -52.45 -0.99
C ASN A 78 22.16 -53.12 -0.66
N PRO A 79 22.03 -54.46 -0.72
CA PRO A 79 20.84 -55.20 -0.27
C PRO A 79 20.57 -55.09 1.24
N LEU A 80 19.31 -55.31 1.65
CA LEU A 80 18.85 -55.18 3.03
C LEU A 80 19.62 -56.09 4.01
N SER A 81 20.00 -57.29 3.57
CA SER A 81 20.77 -58.27 4.35
C SER A 81 22.15 -57.78 4.78
N VAL A 82 22.72 -56.76 4.12
CA VAL A 82 24.00 -56.13 4.49
C VAL A 82 23.83 -55.16 5.67
N TYR A 83 22.65 -54.56 5.84
CA TYR A 83 22.34 -53.64 6.93
C TYR A 83 21.69 -54.34 8.14
N ALA A 84 20.97 -55.45 7.91
CA ALA A 84 20.19 -56.15 8.93
C ALA A 84 21.02 -56.91 9.99
N GLY A 85 22.35 -57.02 9.84
CA GLY A 85 23.21 -57.75 10.79
C GLY A 85 23.31 -57.09 12.17
N ASP A 86 23.33 -55.74 12.20
CA ASP A 86 23.09 -54.93 13.39
C ASP A 86 22.66 -53.52 12.94
N MET A 87 21.38 -53.20 13.12
CA MET A 87 20.81 -51.93 12.64
C MET A 87 20.97 -50.77 13.64
N SER A 88 21.58 -50.99 14.81
CA SER A 88 21.74 -49.95 15.85
C SER A 88 22.76 -48.85 15.51
N GLN A 89 23.62 -49.10 14.51
CA GLN A 89 24.78 -48.27 14.19
C GLN A 89 24.52 -47.04 13.28
N TYR A 90 23.30 -46.87 12.75
CA TYR A 90 22.97 -45.87 11.72
C TYR A 90 22.01 -44.75 12.19
N ASN A 91 22.38 -44.06 13.26
CA ASN A 91 21.53 -43.03 13.84
C ASN A 91 21.37 -41.80 12.91
N ASN A 92 20.18 -41.18 12.93
CA ASN A 92 19.86 -39.92 12.23
C ASN A 92 20.14 -39.89 10.71
N SER A 93 19.87 -41.00 10.01
CA SER A 93 20.04 -41.15 8.55
C SER A 93 18.73 -41.58 7.87
N ILE A 94 18.51 -41.14 6.62
CA ILE A 94 17.36 -41.56 5.78
C ILE A 94 17.80 -42.67 4.84
N PHE A 95 16.96 -43.71 4.70
CA PHE A 95 17.15 -44.83 3.79
C PHE A 95 15.87 -45.06 2.97
N TYR A 96 15.93 -44.97 1.63
CA TYR A 96 14.87 -45.45 0.74
C TYR A 96 15.10 -46.91 0.35
N PHE A 97 14.09 -47.76 0.43
CA PHE A 97 14.17 -49.17 -0.02
C PHE A 97 13.39 -49.35 -1.33
N ASN A 98 13.85 -50.25 -2.20
CA ASN A 98 13.23 -50.50 -3.50
C ASN A 98 13.21 -52.02 -3.80
N GLY A 99 12.02 -52.61 -3.95
CA GLY A 99 11.84 -54.06 -4.14
C GLY A 99 10.42 -54.54 -3.82
N THR A 100 10.07 -55.75 -4.28
CA THR A 100 8.72 -56.35 -4.14
C THR A 100 8.79 -57.82 -3.74
N SER A 101 8.09 -58.18 -2.65
CA SER A 101 7.84 -59.56 -2.24
C SER A 101 6.53 -59.63 -1.45
N ASP A 102 5.61 -60.49 -1.86
CA ASP A 102 4.29 -60.63 -1.24
C ASP A 102 4.29 -61.60 -0.04
N ILE A 103 3.31 -61.46 0.85
CA ILE A 103 3.06 -62.32 2.02
C ILE A 103 1.58 -62.72 1.97
N ASN A 104 1.25 -63.99 2.21
CA ASN A 104 0.02 -64.60 1.68
C ASN A 104 -0.73 -65.51 2.70
N ASP A 105 -0.51 -65.29 4.00
CA ASP A 105 -1.08 -66.10 5.12
C ASP A 105 -1.82 -65.21 6.14
N ASP A 106 -2.78 -65.79 6.88
CA ASP A 106 -3.57 -65.09 7.93
C ASP A 106 -2.72 -64.73 9.17
N VAL A 107 -2.53 -63.42 9.41
CA VAL A 107 -1.68 -62.92 10.51
C VAL A 107 -2.48 -62.68 11.79
N ASN A 108 -2.62 -63.72 12.62
CA ASN A 108 -3.19 -63.60 13.97
C ASN A 108 -2.11 -63.18 14.99
N MET A 109 -2.17 -61.94 15.49
CA MET A 109 -1.29 -61.45 16.56
C MET A 109 -1.84 -61.81 17.95
N ALA A 110 -2.02 -63.12 18.19
CA ALA A 110 -2.70 -63.67 19.36
C ALA A 110 -1.74 -64.00 20.53
N ALA A 111 -1.12 -62.96 21.10
CA ALA A 111 -0.35 -63.03 22.35
C ALA A 111 -0.27 -61.62 22.98
N SER A 112 0.08 -61.53 24.27
CA SER A 112 0.25 -60.25 24.97
C SER A 112 1.51 -59.51 24.49
N CYS A 113 1.42 -58.83 23.35
CA CYS A 113 2.53 -58.20 22.65
C CYS A 113 2.74 -56.76 23.11
N LEU A 114 3.97 -56.43 23.51
CA LEU A 114 4.42 -55.06 23.77
C LEU A 114 5.29 -54.58 22.60
N ILE A 115 4.77 -53.66 21.79
CA ILE A 115 5.50 -53.02 20.68
C ILE A 115 5.85 -51.60 21.13
N ALA A 116 7.12 -51.36 21.48
CA ALA A 116 7.50 -50.15 22.19
C ALA A 116 8.77 -49.45 21.70
N ASN A 117 8.82 -48.13 21.92
CA ASN A 117 9.95 -47.23 21.65
C ASN A 117 10.49 -47.19 20.21
N ASN A 118 9.68 -47.57 19.21
CA ASN A 118 10.09 -47.56 17.80
C ASN A 118 10.16 -46.12 17.24
N THR A 119 11.31 -45.74 16.67
CA THR A 119 11.62 -44.38 16.21
C THR A 119 11.06 -43.98 14.84
N VAL A 120 10.35 -44.89 14.16
CA VAL A 120 9.77 -44.65 12.82
C VAL A 120 8.27 -44.97 12.81
N ARG A 121 7.90 -46.23 13.08
CA ARG A 121 6.52 -46.69 13.33
C ARG A 121 6.54 -47.86 14.31
N GLY A 122 5.50 -47.99 15.13
CA GLY A 122 5.25 -49.18 15.96
C GLY A 122 4.51 -50.25 15.17
N LEU A 123 3.18 -50.22 15.22
CA LEU A 123 2.35 -51.01 14.31
C LEU A 123 2.30 -50.34 12.93
N PHE A 124 2.61 -51.08 11.86
CA PHE A 124 2.40 -50.64 10.47
C PHE A 124 1.80 -51.77 9.63
N ILE A 125 0.56 -51.59 9.16
CA ILE A 125 -0.16 -52.56 8.30
C ILE A 125 -0.47 -51.91 6.95
N VAL A 126 -0.16 -52.62 5.86
CA VAL A 126 -0.52 -52.24 4.49
C VAL A 126 -0.86 -53.48 3.68
N GLU A 127 -2.14 -53.66 3.31
CA GLU A 127 -2.49 -54.61 2.25
C GLU A 127 -2.27 -53.99 0.86
N LYS A 128 -1.77 -54.82 -0.08
CA LYS A 128 -1.58 -54.45 -1.49
C LYS A 128 -2.43 -55.35 -2.40
N PHE A 129 -3.72 -55.02 -2.46
CA PHE A 129 -4.72 -55.56 -3.39
C PHE A 129 -5.11 -57.05 -3.25
N LEU A 130 -6.43 -57.27 -3.35
CA LEU A 130 -7.13 -58.52 -3.72
C LEU A 130 -7.09 -59.74 -2.78
N ALA A 131 -6.27 -59.77 -1.73
CA ALA A 131 -6.50 -60.66 -0.59
C ALA A 131 -7.56 -60.07 0.36
N LEU A 132 -8.17 -60.93 1.18
CA LEU A 132 -9.11 -60.56 2.26
C LEU A 132 -8.57 -61.18 3.56
N VAL A 133 -7.44 -60.65 4.05
CA VAL A 133 -6.77 -61.19 5.24
C VAL A 133 -7.46 -60.66 6.50
N GLN A 134 -7.86 -61.54 7.42
CA GLN A 134 -8.42 -61.12 8.70
C GLN A 134 -7.32 -60.95 9.75
N ILE A 135 -7.10 -59.72 10.21
CA ILE A 135 -6.07 -59.38 11.21
C ILE A 135 -6.73 -59.10 12.56
N ASN A 136 -6.68 -60.07 13.45
CA ASN A 136 -7.15 -59.91 14.83
C ASN A 136 -5.98 -59.45 15.73
N ILE A 137 -6.15 -58.32 16.41
CA ILE A 137 -5.16 -57.81 17.39
C ILE A 137 -5.80 -57.81 18.79
N THR A 138 -5.29 -58.69 19.64
CA THR A 138 -5.82 -58.92 21.00
C THR A 138 -4.75 -58.65 22.07
N ASP A 139 -5.16 -58.10 23.22
CA ASP A 139 -4.34 -57.95 24.44
C ASP A 139 -2.95 -57.29 24.22
N THR A 140 -2.89 -56.32 23.29
CA THR A 140 -1.64 -55.73 22.77
C THR A 140 -1.42 -54.30 23.26
N GLU A 141 -0.19 -53.98 23.66
CA GLU A 141 0.25 -52.63 24.07
C GLU A 141 1.22 -52.00 23.05
N LEU A 142 0.87 -50.82 22.53
CA LEU A 142 1.71 -50.01 21.64
C LEU A 142 2.21 -48.77 22.41
N ILE A 143 3.47 -48.75 22.89
CA ILE A 143 3.93 -47.74 23.88
C ILE A 143 5.20 -46.99 23.44
N GLY A 144 5.13 -45.66 23.35
CA GLY A 144 6.31 -44.81 23.13
C GLY A 144 6.86 -44.84 21.71
N ASN A 145 6.10 -45.39 20.76
CA ASN A 145 6.43 -45.40 19.35
C ASN A 145 6.29 -43.99 18.73
N GLU A 146 6.87 -43.78 17.55
CA GLU A 146 6.72 -42.51 16.84
C GLU A 146 5.29 -42.33 16.29
N ALA A 147 4.78 -43.33 15.57
CA ALA A 147 3.39 -43.41 15.10
C ALA A 147 2.93 -44.87 14.96
N ASN A 148 1.62 -45.13 14.95
CA ASN A 148 1.04 -46.41 14.53
C ASN A 148 0.06 -46.16 13.37
N VAL A 149 0.12 -46.98 12.32
CA VAL A 149 -0.58 -46.70 11.04
C VAL A 149 -1.12 -47.99 10.41
N ILE A 150 -2.35 -47.95 9.91
CA ILE A 150 -2.98 -49.04 9.17
C ILE A 150 -3.57 -48.45 7.88
N THR A 151 -3.28 -49.05 6.73
CA THR A 151 -3.83 -48.60 5.44
C THR A 151 -4.29 -49.72 4.52
N ASN A 152 -5.36 -49.48 3.74
CA ASN A 152 -5.90 -50.36 2.69
C ASN A 152 -6.42 -51.74 3.15
N SER A 153 -6.75 -51.92 4.44
CA SER A 153 -7.13 -53.21 5.02
C SER A 153 -8.59 -53.32 5.43
N ASN A 154 -9.25 -54.41 5.03
CA ASN A 154 -10.71 -54.53 5.03
C ASN A 154 -11.32 -55.37 6.17
N ALA A 155 -10.50 -56.05 6.98
CA ALA A 155 -10.97 -56.96 8.02
C ALA A 155 -10.03 -56.97 9.24
N ILE A 156 -10.11 -55.94 10.08
CA ILE A 156 -9.32 -55.84 11.31
C ILE A 156 -10.23 -55.82 12.55
N SER A 157 -9.89 -56.59 13.58
CA SER A 157 -10.56 -56.50 14.89
C SER A 157 -9.59 -56.14 16.03
N PHE A 158 -10.07 -55.32 16.96
CA PHE A 158 -9.35 -54.93 18.18
C PHE A 158 -10.10 -55.39 19.43
N SER A 159 -9.37 -56.04 20.35
CA SER A 159 -9.87 -56.41 21.68
C SER A 159 -8.75 -56.21 22.72
N ASN A 160 -9.01 -55.42 23.77
CA ASN A 160 -8.05 -55.08 24.82
C ASN A 160 -6.75 -54.41 24.31
N VAL A 161 -6.84 -53.52 23.32
CA VAL A 161 -5.66 -52.83 22.74
C VAL A 161 -5.40 -51.50 23.46
N THR A 162 -4.16 -51.24 23.87
CA THR A 162 -3.74 -49.98 24.49
C THR A 162 -2.67 -49.27 23.65
N VAL A 163 -2.89 -47.99 23.37
CA VAL A 163 -1.97 -47.14 22.58
C VAL A 163 -1.55 -45.94 23.43
N ALA A 164 -0.25 -45.81 23.69
CA ALA A 164 0.26 -44.90 24.73
C ALA A 164 1.56 -44.18 24.37
N ASN A 165 1.72 -42.96 24.88
CA ASN A 165 2.98 -42.18 24.81
C ASN A 165 3.51 -41.96 23.37
N THR A 166 2.64 -42.05 22.35
CA THR A 166 3.03 -41.96 20.94
C THR A 166 3.37 -40.51 20.56
N ARG A 167 4.33 -40.29 19.66
CA ARG A 167 4.94 -38.95 19.43
C ARG A 167 4.36 -38.13 18.28
N SER A 168 3.75 -38.78 17.28
CA SER A 168 3.28 -38.13 16.05
C SER A 168 1.78 -38.33 15.76
N THR A 169 1.23 -39.52 16.03
CA THR A 169 -0.22 -39.85 16.00
C THR A 169 -0.40 -41.20 16.68
N GLY A 170 -1.31 -41.32 17.66
CA GLY A 170 -1.55 -42.56 18.39
C GLY A 170 -1.89 -43.74 17.47
N LEU A 171 -2.94 -43.64 16.67
CA LEU A 171 -3.25 -44.57 15.57
C LEU A 171 -3.85 -43.83 14.38
N LEU A 172 -3.35 -44.11 13.17
CA LEU A 172 -3.92 -43.64 11.90
C LEU A 172 -4.54 -44.78 11.10
N LEU A 173 -5.79 -44.57 10.68
CA LEU A 173 -6.59 -45.42 9.80
C LEU A 173 -6.79 -44.69 8.45
N SER A 174 -6.43 -45.30 7.32
CA SER A 174 -6.66 -44.74 5.97
C SER A 174 -7.05 -45.82 4.96
N SER A 175 -8.22 -45.72 4.33
CA SER A 175 -8.82 -46.81 3.52
C SER A 175 -8.97 -48.13 4.28
N THR A 176 -9.42 -48.10 5.55
CA THR A 176 -9.51 -49.31 6.39
C THR A 176 -10.86 -49.49 7.10
N LEU A 177 -11.31 -50.74 7.21
CA LEU A 177 -12.44 -51.14 8.07
C LEU A 177 -11.91 -51.83 9.34
N VAL A 178 -12.22 -51.26 10.50
CA VAL A 178 -11.77 -51.75 11.82
C VAL A 178 -12.97 -51.93 12.75
N THR A 179 -13.05 -53.08 13.41
CA THR A 179 -14.09 -53.39 14.41
C THR A 179 -13.49 -53.40 15.81
N ILE A 180 -14.10 -52.68 16.75
CA ILE A 180 -13.79 -52.77 18.18
C ILE A 180 -14.77 -53.75 18.82
N GLU A 181 -14.26 -54.87 19.31
CA GLU A 181 -15.07 -55.93 19.95
C GLU A 181 -15.24 -55.68 21.45
N ASN A 182 -14.25 -55.06 22.10
CA ASN A 182 -14.15 -54.92 23.55
C ASN A 182 -13.52 -53.56 23.93
N LYS A 183 -12.51 -53.53 24.81
CA LYS A 183 -11.86 -52.30 25.27
C LYS A 183 -10.74 -51.83 24.32
N VAL A 184 -10.69 -50.53 24.04
CA VAL A 184 -9.53 -49.85 23.44
C VAL A 184 -9.23 -48.55 24.17
N THR A 185 -7.96 -48.32 24.54
CA THR A 185 -7.51 -47.15 25.30
C THR A 185 -6.40 -46.39 24.59
N PHE A 186 -6.61 -45.10 24.32
CA PHE A 186 -5.62 -44.14 23.87
C PHE A 186 -5.21 -43.23 25.05
N ARG A 187 -3.95 -43.30 25.51
CA ARG A 187 -3.47 -42.52 26.67
C ARG A 187 -2.18 -41.72 26.39
N ASN A 188 -2.16 -40.43 26.73
CA ASN A 188 -0.97 -39.57 26.66
C ASN A 188 -0.26 -39.60 25.28
N ASN A 189 -1.02 -39.73 24.19
CA ASN A 189 -0.47 -39.66 22.84
C ASN A 189 -0.41 -38.19 22.38
N THR A 190 0.63 -37.86 21.62
CA THR A 190 0.89 -36.53 21.06
C THR A 190 0.89 -36.58 19.54
N GLY A 191 0.43 -35.52 18.88
CA GLY A 191 0.44 -35.45 17.42
C GLY A 191 0.29 -34.05 16.85
N VAL A 192 0.55 -33.90 15.53
CA VAL A 192 0.47 -32.61 14.85
C VAL A 192 -1.00 -32.22 14.67
N VAL A 193 -1.72 -32.99 13.87
CA VAL A 193 -3.18 -33.10 13.87
C VAL A 193 -3.48 -34.52 14.32
N GLN A 194 -4.58 -34.75 15.04
CA GLN A 194 -5.08 -36.08 15.44
C GLN A 194 -4.15 -36.76 16.48
N GLY A 195 -4.41 -36.55 17.77
CA GLY A 195 -3.53 -36.98 18.87
C GLY A 195 -3.66 -38.46 19.23
N GLY A 196 -4.85 -38.89 19.68
CA GLY A 196 -5.15 -40.29 20.01
C GLY A 196 -5.46 -41.14 18.78
N LEU A 197 -6.58 -40.87 18.10
CA LEU A 197 -7.04 -41.65 16.94
C LEU A 197 -7.34 -40.77 15.72
N ALA A 198 -6.91 -41.22 14.55
CA ALA A 198 -7.06 -40.55 13.26
C ALA A 198 -7.80 -41.46 12.27
N ILE A 199 -8.92 -41.00 11.70
CA ILE A 199 -9.75 -41.76 10.75
C ILE A 199 -9.90 -40.98 9.44
N ASN A 200 -9.26 -41.49 8.39
CA ASN A 200 -9.02 -40.83 7.11
C ASN A 200 -9.44 -41.72 5.92
N GLY A 201 -9.63 -41.15 4.73
CA GLY A 201 -9.63 -41.88 3.47
C GLY A 201 -10.67 -43.00 3.39
N SER A 202 -11.93 -42.72 3.70
CA SER A 202 -13.04 -43.71 3.69
C SER A 202 -12.97 -44.79 4.77
N SER A 203 -12.11 -44.62 5.79
CA SER A 203 -12.02 -45.58 6.88
C SER A 203 -13.27 -45.57 7.77
N GLN A 204 -13.71 -46.76 8.19
CA GLN A 204 -14.84 -46.95 9.08
C GLN A 204 -14.41 -47.68 10.35
N LEU A 205 -14.81 -47.14 11.49
CA LEU A 205 -14.62 -47.76 12.81
C LEU A 205 -15.97 -48.24 13.33
N THR A 206 -16.20 -49.56 13.29
CA THR A 206 -17.41 -50.18 13.84
C THR A 206 -17.19 -50.50 15.31
N SER A 207 -18.05 -49.97 16.18
CA SER A 207 -18.01 -50.21 17.61
C SER A 207 -19.11 -51.21 17.98
N SER A 208 -18.71 -52.36 18.53
CA SER A 208 -19.65 -53.42 18.90
C SER A 208 -20.51 -53.04 20.12
N SER A 209 -21.58 -53.79 20.34
CA SER A 209 -22.45 -53.62 21.53
C SER A 209 -21.73 -53.79 22.89
N SER A 210 -20.57 -54.46 22.93
CA SER A 210 -19.73 -54.65 24.12
C SER A 210 -18.55 -53.68 24.23
N ALA A 211 -18.35 -52.81 23.25
CA ALA A 211 -17.18 -51.95 23.15
C ALA A 211 -17.10 -50.86 24.25
N ASN A 212 -15.87 -50.48 24.60
CA ASN A 212 -15.57 -49.37 25.51
C ASN A 212 -14.33 -48.61 25.04
N LEU A 213 -14.51 -47.35 24.64
CA LEU A 213 -13.46 -46.49 24.10
C LEU A 213 -13.02 -45.48 25.16
N GLU A 214 -11.71 -45.37 25.38
CA GLU A 214 -11.13 -44.46 26.37
C GLU A 214 -10.06 -43.57 25.74
N PHE A 215 -10.23 -42.25 25.86
CA PHE A 215 -9.27 -41.23 25.42
C PHE A 215 -8.87 -40.38 26.64
N ILE A 216 -7.61 -40.50 27.05
CA ILE A 216 -7.08 -39.93 28.30
C ILE A 216 -5.79 -39.15 28.03
N ASP A 217 -5.70 -37.89 28.44
CA ASP A 217 -4.49 -37.05 28.36
C ASP A 217 -3.87 -36.88 26.94
N ASN A 218 -4.59 -37.18 25.86
CA ASN A 218 -4.04 -37.06 24.50
C ASN A 218 -4.02 -35.60 24.02
N HIS A 219 -2.96 -35.20 23.31
CA HIS A 219 -2.74 -33.84 22.85
C HIS A 219 -2.51 -33.79 21.33
N ALA A 220 -3.14 -32.84 20.65
CA ALA A 220 -2.82 -32.50 19.27
C ALA A 220 -2.38 -31.03 19.18
N SER A 221 -1.30 -30.72 18.46
CA SER A 221 -0.86 -29.32 18.27
C SER A 221 -1.86 -28.47 17.49
N TYR A 222 -2.76 -29.11 16.73
CA TYR A 222 -3.75 -28.48 15.87
C TYR A 222 -5.19 -28.77 16.30
N LYS A 223 -5.73 -29.94 15.92
CA LYS A 223 -7.10 -30.41 16.13
C LYS A 223 -7.12 -31.91 16.43
N GLY A 224 -8.20 -32.40 17.03
CA GLY A 224 -8.44 -33.83 17.24
C GLY A 224 -7.60 -34.44 18.35
N GLY A 225 -7.46 -33.74 19.47
CA GLY A 225 -6.66 -34.19 20.61
C GLY A 225 -6.99 -35.61 21.06
N GLY A 226 -8.28 -35.91 21.25
CA GLY A 226 -8.75 -37.27 21.50
C GLY A 226 -8.83 -38.09 20.21
N PHE A 227 -9.76 -37.74 19.32
CA PHE A 227 -9.91 -38.37 18.02
C PHE A 227 -10.34 -37.38 16.93
N TYR A 228 -10.13 -37.77 15.68
CA TYR A 228 -10.51 -36.99 14.50
C TYR A 228 -11.03 -37.91 13.39
N VAL A 229 -12.12 -37.49 12.73
CA VAL A 229 -12.69 -38.17 11.57
C VAL A 229 -12.78 -37.22 10.36
N GLU A 230 -12.34 -37.69 9.20
CA GLU A 230 -12.35 -36.94 7.94
C GLU A 230 -13.66 -37.14 7.16
N TRP A 231 -14.49 -36.08 7.12
CA TRP A 231 -15.80 -36.06 6.46
C TRP A 231 -15.76 -36.35 4.95
N LEU A 232 -14.89 -35.67 4.21
CA LEU A 232 -14.92 -35.63 2.73
C LEU A 232 -14.78 -37.01 2.07
N SER A 233 -14.19 -37.97 2.78
CA SER A 233 -13.88 -39.30 2.26
C SER A 233 -14.98 -40.34 2.60
N GLY A 234 -16.06 -39.95 3.28
CA GLY A 234 -17.06 -40.91 3.79
C GLY A 234 -16.56 -41.72 4.99
N SER A 235 -15.58 -41.19 5.72
CA SER A 235 -15.03 -41.81 6.94
C SER A 235 -15.97 -41.58 8.12
N GLY A 236 -16.12 -42.58 8.99
CA GLY A 236 -17.11 -42.53 10.06
C GLY A 236 -16.87 -43.51 11.20
N ILE A 237 -17.58 -43.28 12.30
CA ILE A 237 -17.70 -44.22 13.41
C ILE A 237 -19.13 -44.76 13.42
N ILE A 238 -19.28 -46.08 13.42
CA ILE A 238 -20.57 -46.78 13.35
C ILE A 238 -20.82 -47.46 14.69
N LEU A 239 -22.01 -47.26 15.27
CA LEU A 239 -22.40 -47.82 16.57
C LEU A 239 -23.47 -48.89 16.37
N GLU A 240 -23.12 -50.16 16.55
CA GLU A 240 -24.06 -51.30 16.41
C GLU A 240 -25.23 -51.21 17.39
N ALA A 241 -25.00 -50.63 18.57
CA ALA A 241 -25.98 -50.45 19.63
C ALA A 241 -25.95 -49.02 20.21
N PRO A 242 -27.06 -48.51 20.76
CA PRO A 242 -27.05 -47.30 21.57
C PRO A 242 -26.39 -47.53 22.94
N ASN A 243 -25.90 -46.46 23.56
CA ASN A 243 -25.26 -46.45 24.89
C ASN A 243 -23.90 -47.17 25.01
N ILE A 244 -23.21 -47.43 23.89
CA ILE A 244 -21.78 -47.80 23.88
C ILE A 244 -20.98 -46.72 24.63
N ARG A 245 -20.01 -47.11 25.45
CA ARG A 245 -19.31 -46.19 26.37
C ARG A 245 -18.15 -45.48 25.68
N LEU A 246 -18.07 -44.16 25.93
CA LEU A 246 -16.97 -43.31 25.51
C LEU A 246 -16.50 -42.45 26.69
N THR A 247 -15.28 -42.70 27.15
CA THR A 247 -14.66 -41.99 28.28
C THR A 247 -13.64 -40.98 27.76
N LEU A 248 -13.89 -39.70 28.01
CA LEU A 248 -13.06 -38.57 27.56
C LEU A 248 -12.51 -37.82 28.78
N ILE A 249 -11.19 -37.84 28.98
CA ILE A 249 -10.50 -37.24 30.13
C ILE A 249 -9.30 -36.42 29.65
N ASN A 250 -9.30 -35.12 29.94
CA ASN A 250 -8.15 -34.22 29.83
C ASN A 250 -7.42 -34.17 28.45
N ASN A 251 -8.06 -34.63 27.37
CA ASN A 251 -7.49 -34.47 26.02
C ASN A 251 -7.56 -32.99 25.60
N SER A 252 -6.58 -32.54 24.81
CA SER A 252 -6.42 -31.13 24.45
C SER A 252 -6.00 -30.92 23.00
N ALA A 253 -6.35 -29.75 22.46
CA ALA A 253 -5.85 -29.24 21.19
C ALA A 253 -5.04 -27.95 21.41
N GLY A 254 -4.02 -27.71 20.60
CA GLY A 254 -3.20 -26.49 20.65
C GLY A 254 -3.93 -25.23 20.19
N ILE A 255 -5.06 -25.40 19.47
CA ILE A 255 -6.05 -24.34 19.26
C ILE A 255 -7.05 -24.36 20.42
N PHE A 256 -7.18 -23.22 21.10
CA PHE A 256 -7.96 -23.11 22.33
C PHE A 256 -9.46 -23.06 22.06
N GLY A 257 -10.15 -24.19 22.28
CA GLY A 257 -11.62 -24.29 22.32
C GLY A 257 -12.21 -25.29 21.32
N ASP A 258 -11.64 -25.37 20.12
CA ASP A 258 -12.31 -25.98 18.97
C ASP A 258 -11.78 -27.37 18.60
N ASP A 259 -12.71 -28.28 18.27
CA ASP A 259 -12.48 -29.57 17.64
C ASP A 259 -11.47 -30.53 18.33
N ILE A 260 -11.64 -30.78 19.64
CA ILE A 260 -10.84 -31.78 20.39
C ILE A 260 -11.25 -33.22 20.00
N TYR A 261 -12.51 -33.42 19.61
CA TYR A 261 -13.11 -34.72 19.29
C TYR A 261 -13.97 -34.62 18.02
N ARG A 262 -13.36 -34.66 16.83
CA ARG A 262 -14.09 -34.42 15.57
C ARG A 262 -14.92 -35.63 15.20
N TYR A 263 -16.25 -35.53 15.32
CA TYR A 263 -17.19 -36.63 15.12
C TYR A 263 -18.06 -36.45 13.87
N THR A 264 -18.32 -37.54 13.15
CA THR A 264 -19.15 -37.57 11.93
C THR A 264 -20.23 -38.65 12.08
N THR A 265 -21.50 -38.24 12.20
CA THR A 265 -22.62 -39.17 12.39
C THR A 265 -23.15 -39.73 11.06
N HIS A 266 -23.06 -41.04 10.89
CA HIS A 266 -23.73 -41.79 9.81
C HIS A 266 -24.94 -42.63 10.32
N GLY A 267 -25.37 -42.45 11.58
CA GLY A 267 -26.49 -43.18 12.18
C GLY A 267 -27.15 -42.43 13.34
N SER A 268 -28.27 -42.98 13.85
CA SER A 268 -29.07 -42.39 14.93
C SER A 268 -28.53 -42.63 16.34
N ASN A 269 -27.62 -43.60 16.49
CA ASN A 269 -27.05 -43.99 17.77
C ASN A 269 -25.98 -42.98 18.21
N HIS A 270 -25.97 -42.65 19.50
CA HIS A 270 -24.99 -41.78 20.14
C HIS A 270 -24.24 -42.54 21.24
N PHE A 271 -22.99 -42.15 21.50
CA PHE A 271 -22.22 -42.70 22.62
C PHE A 271 -22.80 -42.27 23.98
N TYR A 272 -22.73 -43.16 24.97
CA TYR A 272 -22.87 -42.81 26.37
C TYR A 272 -21.55 -42.20 26.86
N LEU A 273 -21.54 -40.86 26.95
CA LEU A 273 -20.38 -40.10 27.46
C LEU A 273 -20.28 -40.25 28.97
N THR A 274 -19.13 -40.76 29.47
CA THR A 274 -18.86 -40.89 30.91
C THR A 274 -18.64 -39.52 31.60
N ASN A 275 -18.47 -38.45 30.82
CA ASN A 275 -18.34 -37.06 31.24
C ASN A 275 -19.10 -36.19 30.21
N PRO A 276 -20.07 -35.34 30.61
CA PRO A 276 -20.98 -34.67 29.65
C PRO A 276 -20.34 -33.58 28.78
N ILE A 277 -19.09 -33.19 29.00
CA ILE A 277 -18.42 -32.11 28.26
C ILE A 277 -17.64 -32.69 27.06
N ILE A 278 -18.06 -32.34 25.85
CA ILE A 278 -17.37 -32.70 24.59
C ILE A 278 -17.23 -31.46 23.69
N ASN A 279 -15.99 -31.07 23.37
CA ASN A 279 -15.70 -30.00 22.42
C ASN A 279 -15.44 -30.62 21.03
N SER A 280 -16.43 -30.51 20.14
CA SER A 280 -16.43 -31.04 18.77
C SER A 280 -16.96 -29.94 17.84
N THR A 281 -16.29 -29.65 16.73
CA THR A 281 -16.80 -28.68 15.74
C THR A 281 -16.53 -29.16 14.32
N GLY A 282 -17.60 -29.57 13.63
CA GLY A 282 -17.54 -30.13 12.28
C GLY A 282 -17.16 -29.11 11.20
N ASP A 283 -17.19 -29.59 9.95
CA ASP A 283 -16.97 -28.77 8.75
C ASP A 283 -17.93 -27.57 8.66
N VAL A 284 -17.49 -26.58 7.90
CA VAL A 284 -18.27 -25.37 7.60
C VAL A 284 -19.59 -25.78 6.94
N ARG A 285 -20.70 -25.33 7.54
CA ARG A 285 -22.05 -25.44 7.00
C ARG A 285 -22.69 -24.10 6.71
N LYS A 286 -22.11 -23.01 7.24
CA LYS A 286 -22.61 -21.65 7.05
C LYS A 286 -21.49 -20.61 7.16
N ILE A 287 -21.57 -19.57 6.34
CA ILE A 287 -20.63 -18.44 6.26
C ILE A 287 -21.37 -17.15 6.61
N GLN A 288 -20.88 -16.32 7.51
CA GLN A 288 -21.50 -15.01 7.80
C GLN A 288 -20.47 -13.88 7.99
N PHE A 289 -20.80 -12.67 7.54
CA PHE A 289 -20.03 -11.47 7.87
C PHE A 289 -20.29 -11.04 9.32
N CYS A 290 -19.26 -10.93 10.14
CA CYS A 290 -19.39 -10.63 11.57
C CYS A 290 -19.91 -9.22 11.88
N ASN A 291 -19.57 -8.23 11.05
CA ASN A 291 -19.67 -6.81 11.41
C ASN A 291 -20.79 -6.05 10.65
N PHE A 292 -21.73 -6.78 10.04
CA PHE A 292 -22.68 -6.24 9.07
C PHE A 292 -24.14 -6.62 9.40
N THR A 293 -24.64 -6.12 10.52
CA THR A 293 -26.03 -6.37 10.99
C THR A 293 -27.12 -5.69 10.15
N ASN A 294 -26.77 -4.80 9.21
CA ASN A 294 -27.71 -4.03 8.37
C ASN A 294 -27.42 -4.20 6.87
N LEU A 295 -27.78 -5.37 6.32
CA LEU A 295 -27.59 -5.80 4.93
C LEU A 295 -28.36 -5.02 3.84
N LYS A 296 -28.94 -3.84 4.14
CA LYS A 296 -29.78 -3.06 3.19
C LYS A 296 -29.19 -1.75 2.68
N ASN A 297 -28.25 -1.13 3.40
CA ASN A 297 -27.77 0.23 3.09
C ASN A 297 -26.24 0.32 2.90
N ALA A 298 -25.55 -0.80 2.68
CA ALA A 298 -24.12 -0.78 2.35
C ALA A 298 -23.92 -0.37 0.88
N SER A 299 -23.40 0.83 0.66
CA SER A 299 -22.98 1.28 -0.68
C SER A 299 -21.82 0.43 -1.21
N ASP A 300 -21.77 0.25 -2.53
CA ASP A 300 -20.72 -0.52 -3.19
C ASP A 300 -19.33 0.02 -2.83
N LYS A 301 -18.41 -0.87 -2.45
CA LYS A 301 -17.12 -0.46 -1.88
C LYS A 301 -16.16 -0.04 -3.00
N GLN A 302 -15.89 1.26 -3.10
CA GLN A 302 -14.89 1.77 -4.05
C GLN A 302 -13.47 1.49 -3.56
N ILE A 303 -12.59 1.07 -4.47
CA ILE A 303 -11.16 0.83 -4.24
C ILE A 303 -10.33 1.27 -5.44
N TYR A 304 -9.01 1.35 -5.25
CA TYR A 304 -8.03 1.55 -6.31
C TYR A 304 -7.18 0.28 -6.53
N PRO A 305 -6.67 0.02 -7.75
CA PRO A 305 -5.80 -1.12 -8.04
C PRO A 305 -4.65 -1.32 -7.04
N GLY A 306 -4.54 -2.54 -6.50
CA GLY A 306 -3.56 -2.94 -5.49
C GLY A 306 -3.99 -2.73 -4.02
N GLN A 307 -5.10 -2.04 -3.74
CA GLN A 307 -5.66 -1.96 -2.38
C GLN A 307 -6.30 -3.28 -1.94
N ALA A 308 -6.25 -3.55 -0.62
CA ALA A 308 -6.85 -4.75 -0.03
C ALA A 308 -8.30 -4.51 0.45
N LEU A 309 -9.23 -5.30 -0.08
CA LEU A 309 -10.56 -5.48 0.49
C LEU A 309 -10.47 -6.34 1.76
N LYS A 310 -10.61 -5.69 2.92
CA LYS A 310 -10.64 -6.33 4.24
C LYS A 310 -12.08 -6.65 4.67
N PHE A 311 -12.32 -7.89 5.11
CA PHE A 311 -13.60 -8.39 5.63
C PHE A 311 -13.41 -9.18 6.93
N HIS A 312 -14.42 -9.19 7.79
CA HIS A 312 -14.46 -10.04 8.99
C HIS A 312 -15.56 -11.09 8.83
N ILE A 313 -15.17 -12.36 8.76
CA ILE A 313 -16.04 -13.50 8.45
C ILE A 313 -15.97 -14.51 9.60
N VAL A 314 -17.12 -15.07 9.98
CA VAL A 314 -17.22 -16.26 10.85
C VAL A 314 -17.63 -17.46 9.98
N LEU A 315 -16.98 -18.59 10.23
CA LEU A 315 -17.38 -19.89 9.70
C LEU A 315 -18.06 -20.67 10.82
N LEU A 316 -19.15 -21.36 10.47
CA LEU A 316 -20.02 -22.04 11.43
C LEU A 316 -20.25 -23.49 11.00
N GLY A 317 -20.06 -24.43 11.91
CA GLY A 317 -20.24 -25.88 11.72
C GLY A 317 -21.09 -26.49 12.82
N TYR A 318 -21.51 -27.75 12.66
CA TYR A 318 -22.28 -28.46 13.69
C TYR A 318 -21.38 -29.10 14.74
N ASP A 319 -21.77 -29.04 16.01
CA ASP A 319 -21.16 -29.78 17.11
C ASP A 319 -21.73 -31.21 17.25
N TYR A 320 -21.25 -31.96 18.25
CA TYR A 320 -21.71 -33.31 18.58
C TYR A 320 -23.22 -33.40 18.90
N PHE A 321 -23.83 -32.29 19.34
CA PHE A 321 -25.25 -32.21 19.68
C PHE A 321 -26.11 -31.64 18.54
N GLY A 322 -25.52 -31.36 17.36
CA GLY A 322 -26.19 -30.73 16.24
C GLY A 322 -26.46 -29.23 16.40
N SER A 323 -25.85 -28.58 17.41
CA SER A 323 -25.89 -27.13 17.54
C SER A 323 -24.86 -26.47 16.63
N LEU A 324 -25.17 -25.27 16.12
CA LEU A 324 -24.28 -24.56 15.21
C LEU A 324 -23.30 -23.69 16.00
N ASN A 325 -22.00 -24.01 15.93
CA ASN A 325 -20.92 -23.35 16.65
C ASN A 325 -19.82 -22.85 15.70
N VAL A 326 -18.87 -22.06 16.20
CA VAL A 326 -17.73 -21.55 15.45
C VAL A 326 -16.83 -22.69 14.97
N THR A 327 -16.29 -22.59 13.76
CA THR A 327 -15.30 -23.52 13.22
C THR A 327 -14.28 -22.78 12.35
N ASP A 328 -13.28 -23.49 11.82
CA ASP A 328 -12.30 -23.00 10.86
C ASP A 328 -12.34 -23.80 9.56
N GLY A 329 -11.76 -23.26 8.48
CA GLY A 329 -11.81 -23.92 7.17
C GLY A 329 -11.22 -23.11 6.03
N THR A 330 -11.10 -23.75 4.87
CA THR A 330 -10.68 -23.09 3.62
C THR A 330 -11.86 -22.32 3.03
N LEU A 331 -11.63 -21.04 2.72
CA LEU A 331 -12.57 -20.16 2.05
C LEU A 331 -12.10 -19.97 0.61
N GLU A 332 -12.86 -20.48 -0.35
CA GLU A 332 -12.61 -20.20 -1.77
C GLU A 332 -13.06 -18.77 -2.08
N ILE A 333 -12.18 -17.98 -2.68
CA ILE A 333 -12.50 -16.63 -3.16
C ILE A 333 -12.68 -16.69 -4.66
N ARG A 334 -13.84 -16.23 -5.14
CA ARG A 334 -14.16 -16.02 -6.55
C ARG A 334 -14.38 -14.55 -6.83
N ASP A 335 -14.09 -14.14 -8.06
CA ASP A 335 -14.19 -12.74 -8.48
C ASP A 335 -14.59 -12.65 -9.97
N GLY A 336 -15.37 -11.63 -10.33
CA GLY A 336 -15.96 -11.48 -11.66
C GLY A 336 -16.94 -10.29 -11.76
N LEU A 337 -17.72 -10.24 -12.85
CA LEU A 337 -18.69 -9.17 -13.08
C LEU A 337 -20.04 -9.42 -12.36
N THR A 338 -20.40 -10.68 -12.19
CA THR A 338 -21.58 -11.15 -11.44
C THR A 338 -21.21 -12.38 -10.62
N PRO A 339 -21.98 -12.75 -9.58
CA PRO A 339 -21.71 -13.97 -8.82
C PRO A 339 -21.65 -15.24 -9.70
N ASP A 340 -22.48 -15.32 -10.74
CA ASP A 340 -22.53 -16.46 -11.68
C ASP A 340 -21.36 -16.49 -12.68
N SER A 341 -20.68 -15.36 -12.88
CA SER A 341 -19.47 -15.24 -13.72
C SER A 341 -18.18 -15.13 -12.91
N ALA A 342 -18.25 -15.33 -11.59
CA ALA A 342 -17.10 -15.25 -10.71
C ALA A 342 -16.25 -16.53 -10.80
N HIS A 343 -14.98 -16.38 -11.13
CA HIS A 343 -14.01 -17.48 -11.22
C HIS A 343 -13.08 -17.49 -10.01
N THR A 344 -12.58 -18.67 -9.63
CA THR A 344 -11.66 -18.87 -8.51
C THR A 344 -10.37 -18.06 -8.69
N VAL A 345 -10.05 -17.22 -7.70
CA VAL A 345 -8.87 -16.32 -7.71
C VAL A 345 -7.93 -16.54 -6.53
N ASP A 346 -8.42 -17.05 -5.40
CA ASP A 346 -7.61 -17.32 -4.20
C ASP A 346 -8.27 -18.37 -3.29
N HIS A 347 -7.50 -18.98 -2.39
CA HIS A 347 -7.99 -19.88 -1.34
C HIS A 347 -7.38 -19.48 0.01
N VAL A 348 -8.20 -18.96 0.93
CA VAL A 348 -7.73 -18.42 2.21
C VAL A 348 -8.22 -19.29 3.36
N TYR A 349 -7.29 -19.80 4.19
CA TYR A 349 -7.68 -20.52 5.40
C TYR A 349 -8.13 -19.55 6.50
N ALA A 350 -9.44 -19.53 6.78
CA ALA A 350 -10.06 -18.67 7.76
C ALA A 350 -10.09 -19.38 9.13
N ARG A 351 -9.31 -18.87 10.09
CA ARG A 351 -9.28 -19.36 11.48
C ARG A 351 -9.54 -18.21 12.48
N PRO A 352 -10.50 -18.37 13.41
CA PRO A 352 -10.67 -17.44 14.52
C PRO A 352 -9.39 -17.32 15.38
N LYS A 353 -9.11 -16.14 15.93
CA LYS A 353 -8.03 -15.98 16.94
C LYS A 353 -8.60 -16.18 18.35
N PRO A 354 -7.79 -16.63 19.33
CA PRO A 354 -8.22 -16.69 20.73
C PRO A 354 -8.89 -15.39 21.18
N ASN A 355 -10.01 -15.51 21.90
CA ASN A 355 -10.91 -14.41 22.32
C ASN A 355 -11.64 -13.66 21.18
N THR A 356 -11.63 -14.14 19.94
CA THR A 356 -12.38 -13.55 18.81
C THR A 356 -13.10 -14.61 17.98
N ILE A 357 -14.38 -14.39 17.67
CA ILE A 357 -15.22 -15.30 16.86
C ILE A 357 -14.92 -15.19 15.34
N CYS A 358 -14.13 -14.19 14.93
CA CYS A 358 -14.09 -13.72 13.55
C CYS A 358 -12.70 -13.77 12.94
N SER A 359 -12.61 -14.28 11.72
CA SER A 359 -11.42 -14.28 10.87
C SER A 359 -11.35 -12.99 10.05
N LEU A 360 -10.18 -12.34 10.01
CA LEU A 360 -9.89 -11.23 9.11
C LEU A 360 -9.38 -11.81 7.78
N ILE A 361 -10.11 -11.55 6.70
CA ILE A 361 -9.77 -11.95 5.32
C ILE A 361 -9.41 -10.70 4.53
N GLU A 362 -8.29 -10.74 3.80
CA GLU A 362 -7.82 -9.63 2.97
C GLU A 362 -7.59 -10.11 1.54
N TYR A 363 -8.36 -9.58 0.59
CA TYR A 363 -8.23 -9.89 -0.84
C TYR A 363 -7.78 -8.66 -1.64
N LYS A 364 -7.02 -8.84 -2.72
CA LYS A 364 -6.59 -7.77 -3.63
C LYS A 364 -7.07 -8.07 -5.06
N PRO A 365 -8.18 -7.45 -5.52
CA PRO A 365 -8.65 -7.58 -6.89
C PRO A 365 -7.61 -7.21 -7.93
N ASN A 366 -7.66 -7.88 -9.08
CA ASN A 366 -6.73 -7.67 -10.20
C ASN A 366 -7.44 -7.31 -11.51
N HIS A 367 -8.27 -6.26 -11.48
CA HIS A 367 -8.97 -5.75 -12.68
C HIS A 367 -8.41 -4.41 -13.13
N HIS A 368 -8.57 -4.14 -14.42
CA HIS A 368 -8.30 -2.83 -14.99
C HIS A 368 -9.30 -1.79 -14.43
N PRO A 369 -8.86 -0.55 -14.12
CA PRO A 369 -9.76 0.55 -13.80
C PRO A 369 -10.84 0.71 -14.86
N SER A 370 -12.10 0.72 -14.43
CA SER A 370 -13.22 0.65 -15.37
C SER A 370 -14.49 1.30 -14.85
N HIS A 371 -14.55 1.65 -13.57
CA HIS A 371 -15.78 2.03 -12.86
C HIS A 371 -16.92 0.99 -12.96
N VAL A 372 -16.64 -0.19 -13.50
CA VAL A 372 -17.58 -1.32 -13.57
C VAL A 372 -17.69 -1.96 -12.19
N LYS A 373 -18.93 -2.34 -11.85
CA LYS A 373 -19.25 -3.06 -10.62
C LYS A 373 -18.83 -4.52 -10.77
N HIS A 374 -17.98 -4.96 -9.85
CA HIS A 374 -17.48 -6.34 -9.76
C HIS A 374 -18.08 -7.02 -8.53
N ALA A 375 -18.25 -8.34 -8.60
CA ALA A 375 -18.85 -9.18 -7.58
C ALA A 375 -17.80 -10.18 -7.05
N MET A 376 -17.37 -9.98 -5.81
CA MET A 376 -16.53 -10.91 -5.08
C MET A 376 -17.42 -11.91 -4.35
N VAL A 377 -17.18 -13.22 -4.50
CA VAL A 377 -17.94 -14.28 -3.84
C VAL A 377 -17.01 -15.10 -2.94
N PHE A 378 -17.47 -15.41 -1.73
CA PHE A 378 -16.84 -16.33 -0.79
C PHE A 378 -17.63 -17.64 -0.77
N CYS A 379 -16.98 -18.73 -1.16
CA CYS A 379 -17.54 -20.08 -1.20
C CYS A 379 -16.79 -21.01 -0.22
N THR A 380 -17.41 -22.13 0.13
CA THR A 380 -16.77 -23.26 0.84
C THR A 380 -17.10 -24.55 0.12
N ASP A 381 -16.63 -25.69 0.63
CA ASP A 381 -17.07 -27.02 0.18
C ASP A 381 -18.57 -27.29 0.47
N SER A 382 -19.25 -26.38 1.18
CA SER A 382 -20.69 -26.37 1.37
C SER A 382 -21.38 -25.41 0.38
N PHE A 383 -22.65 -25.68 0.05
CA PHE A 383 -23.44 -24.87 -0.88
C PHE A 383 -23.75 -23.43 -0.39
N ASP A 384 -23.39 -23.08 0.86
CA ASP A 384 -23.57 -21.73 1.39
C ASP A 384 -22.45 -20.79 0.89
N HIS A 385 -22.84 -19.61 0.44
CA HIS A 385 -21.94 -18.61 -0.14
C HIS A 385 -22.43 -17.20 0.17
N ILE A 386 -21.49 -16.27 0.34
CA ILE A 386 -21.79 -14.85 0.56
C ILE A 386 -21.01 -14.00 -0.44
N TYR A 387 -21.62 -12.96 -0.99
CA TYR A 387 -20.97 -12.08 -1.96
C TYR A 387 -20.95 -10.62 -1.51
N TRP A 388 -20.02 -9.85 -2.07
CA TRP A 388 -19.89 -8.42 -1.84
C TRP A 388 -19.52 -7.71 -3.14
N ASN A 389 -20.15 -6.57 -3.40
CA ASN A 389 -19.90 -5.78 -4.61
C ASN A 389 -18.91 -4.64 -4.35
N TYR A 390 -18.03 -4.40 -5.31
CA TYR A 390 -17.01 -3.36 -5.26
C TYR A 390 -16.79 -2.73 -6.64
N ILE A 391 -16.11 -1.59 -6.67
CA ILE A 391 -15.82 -0.86 -7.91
C ILE A 391 -14.33 -0.50 -7.93
N VAL A 392 -13.65 -0.79 -9.04
CA VAL A 392 -12.26 -0.40 -9.27
C VAL A 392 -12.24 0.94 -10.01
N ASN A 393 -11.93 1.98 -9.26
CA ASN A 393 -11.75 3.34 -9.78
C ASN A 393 -10.41 3.48 -10.51
N GLU A 394 -10.28 4.49 -11.38
CA GLU A 394 -8.98 4.98 -11.83
C GLU A 394 -8.05 5.22 -10.64
N CYS A 395 -6.74 4.96 -10.83
CA CYS A 395 -5.76 5.31 -9.80
C CYS A 395 -5.92 6.78 -9.43
N PRO A 396 -5.96 7.13 -8.13
CA PRO A 396 -6.17 8.52 -7.73
C PRO A 396 -5.11 9.37 -8.39
N ILE A 397 -5.40 10.63 -8.69
CA ILE A 397 -4.29 11.58 -8.78
C ILE A 397 -3.64 11.57 -7.39
N GLY A 398 -2.41 11.05 -7.36
CA GLY A 398 -1.90 10.36 -6.20
C GLY A 398 -1.10 9.13 -6.59
N PHE A 399 -1.49 8.43 -7.67
CA PHE A 399 -0.96 7.15 -8.18
C PHE A 399 -1.23 6.96 -9.70
N SER A 400 -0.53 6.06 -10.41
CA SER A 400 -0.78 5.74 -11.84
C SER A 400 -0.71 4.24 -12.13
N VAL A 401 -1.47 3.69 -13.08
CA VAL A 401 -1.44 2.23 -13.34
C VAL A 401 -0.07 1.77 -13.84
N ASP A 402 0.52 0.81 -13.13
CA ASP A 402 1.62 -0.05 -13.57
C ASP A 402 1.14 -1.51 -13.55
N THR A 403 1.84 -2.38 -14.28
CA THR A 403 1.47 -3.78 -14.48
C THR A 403 2.60 -4.76 -14.13
N PRO A 404 3.26 -4.63 -12.96
CA PRO A 404 4.34 -5.54 -12.56
C PRO A 404 3.83 -6.98 -12.56
N GLN A 405 4.47 -7.84 -13.36
CA GLN A 405 4.11 -9.25 -13.53
C GLN A 405 2.63 -9.47 -13.97
N GLY A 406 2.02 -8.50 -14.66
CA GLY A 406 0.64 -8.59 -15.13
C GLY A 406 -0.43 -8.33 -14.06
N ARG A 407 -0.05 -7.73 -12.92
CA ARG A 407 -1.01 -7.27 -11.91
C ARG A 407 -1.22 -5.76 -11.96
N PHE A 408 -2.46 -5.31 -12.07
CA PHE A 408 -2.81 -3.89 -12.06
C PHE A 408 -2.60 -3.31 -10.66
N ILE A 409 -1.60 -2.46 -10.52
CA ILE A 409 -1.26 -1.80 -9.24
C ILE A 409 -1.05 -0.32 -9.53
N CYS A 410 -1.62 0.54 -8.70
CA CYS A 410 -1.30 1.96 -8.77
C CYS A 410 0.14 2.19 -8.24
N ALA A 411 0.98 2.91 -9.02
CA ALA A 411 2.44 3.06 -8.96
C ALA A 411 2.94 4.54 -9.00
N CYS A 412 4.22 4.84 -8.61
CA CYS A 412 4.79 6.21 -8.69
C CYS A 412 4.98 6.51 -10.19
N SER A 413 4.06 7.29 -10.76
CA SER A 413 4.17 7.82 -12.12
C SER A 413 5.49 8.55 -12.31
N GLN A 414 5.88 8.63 -13.58
CA GLN A 414 7.09 9.27 -14.10
C GLN A 414 7.40 10.66 -13.52
N SER A 415 6.40 11.39 -13.04
CA SER A 415 6.54 12.75 -12.51
C SER A 415 6.53 12.85 -10.97
N VAL A 416 6.34 11.75 -10.24
CA VAL A 416 6.76 11.59 -8.82
C VAL A 416 8.02 10.73 -8.70
N SER A 417 8.17 9.71 -9.54
CA SER A 417 9.23 8.71 -9.41
C SER A 417 10.63 9.32 -9.48
N ARG A 418 11.37 9.22 -8.36
CA ARG A 418 12.82 9.44 -8.24
C ARG A 418 13.36 8.37 -7.28
N GLU A 419 14.66 8.10 -7.31
CA GLU A 419 15.30 7.01 -6.54
C GLU A 419 15.01 7.06 -5.03
N ASN A 420 14.88 8.26 -4.46
CA ASN A 420 14.61 8.49 -3.04
C ASN A 420 13.11 8.61 -2.68
N VAL A 421 12.20 8.24 -3.58
CA VAL A 421 10.74 8.44 -3.41
C VAL A 421 10.01 7.11 -3.43
N THR A 422 9.30 6.83 -2.34
CA THR A 422 8.38 5.70 -2.20
C THR A 422 6.98 6.23 -1.89
N CYS A 423 5.96 5.46 -2.22
CA CYS A 423 4.60 5.98 -2.20
C CYS A 423 3.63 4.80 -1.90
N ASN A 424 2.48 5.00 -1.24
CA ASN A 424 1.63 3.90 -0.77
C ASN A 424 0.12 4.13 -1.02
N ILE A 425 -0.46 3.36 -1.94
CA ILE A 425 -1.87 3.43 -2.34
C ILE A 425 -2.86 3.10 -1.21
N THR A 426 -2.46 2.33 -0.19
CA THR A 426 -3.38 1.93 0.91
C THR A 426 -3.64 3.08 1.88
N SER A 427 -2.66 3.96 2.10
CA SER A 427 -2.77 5.14 2.98
C SER A 427 -2.93 6.46 2.21
N LEU A 428 -2.65 6.47 0.91
CA LEU A 428 -2.48 7.66 0.07
C LEU A 428 -1.34 8.58 0.55
N ASN A 429 -0.27 7.97 1.08
CA ASN A 429 0.94 8.66 1.52
C ASN A 429 2.02 8.64 0.43
N ILE A 430 2.85 9.67 0.40
CA ILE A 430 4.17 9.66 -0.27
C ILE A 430 5.24 9.86 0.80
N THR A 431 6.38 9.19 0.61
CA THR A 431 7.56 9.28 1.46
C THR A 431 8.78 9.59 0.59
N HIS A 432 9.45 10.71 0.84
CA HIS A 432 10.71 11.06 0.17
C HIS A 432 11.86 11.16 1.18
N ASN A 433 13.10 11.04 0.69
CA ASN A 433 14.31 11.21 1.50
C ASN A 433 15.27 12.24 0.88
N GLY A 434 15.80 13.15 1.70
CA GLY A 434 16.63 14.27 1.26
C GLY A 434 15.86 15.49 0.77
N LEU A 435 16.62 16.51 0.36
CA LEU A 435 16.19 17.88 0.03
C LEU A 435 15.36 17.98 -1.27
N LEU A 436 14.12 17.49 -1.19
CA LEU A 436 13.15 17.44 -2.28
C LEU A 436 11.82 18.05 -1.81
N TRP A 437 11.05 18.62 -2.72
CA TRP A 437 9.65 18.99 -2.48
C TRP A 437 8.75 18.44 -3.58
N ILE A 438 7.75 17.65 -3.18
CA ILE A 438 6.75 17.06 -4.07
C ILE A 438 5.39 17.67 -3.74
N GLY A 439 4.67 18.18 -4.73
CA GLY A 439 3.39 18.82 -4.42
C GLY A 439 2.58 19.34 -5.59
N THR A 440 1.56 20.13 -5.23
CA THR A 440 0.47 20.52 -6.14
C THR A 440 0.33 22.01 -6.39
N TYR A 441 -0.68 22.30 -7.20
CA TYR A 441 -1.14 23.54 -7.81
C TYR A 441 -2.54 23.12 -8.36
N ASP A 442 -3.62 23.93 -8.38
CA ASP A 442 -4.97 23.59 -8.95
C ASP A 442 -5.59 24.88 -9.54
N THR A 443 -6.52 24.95 -10.51
CA THR A 443 -7.09 26.26 -10.93
C THR A 443 -8.24 26.65 -10.05
N SER A 444 -9.36 26.01 -10.32
CA SER A 444 -10.68 26.45 -9.97
C SER A 444 -11.14 25.93 -8.62
N THR A 445 -10.40 24.96 -8.03
CA THR A 445 -10.85 24.23 -6.85
C THR A 445 -9.76 24.06 -5.77
N SER A 446 -10.20 23.58 -4.60
CA SER A 446 -9.36 22.84 -3.67
C SER A 446 -9.25 21.38 -4.13
N PHE A 447 -8.12 20.74 -3.85
CA PHE A 447 -7.79 19.42 -4.39
C PHE A 447 -8.12 18.29 -3.39
N ASN A 448 -8.53 17.11 -3.88
CA ASN A 448 -8.78 15.93 -3.06
C ASN A 448 -7.95 14.73 -3.57
N ALA A 449 -7.09 14.17 -2.72
CA ALA A 449 -6.18 13.03 -3.02
C ALA A 449 -6.89 11.70 -3.37
N ASN A 450 -8.22 11.68 -3.37
CA ASN A 450 -9.04 10.54 -3.80
C ASN A 450 -9.62 10.72 -5.22
N ALA A 451 -9.46 11.88 -5.87
CA ALA A 451 -10.12 12.21 -7.14
C ALA A 451 -9.15 12.23 -8.34
N THR A 452 -9.52 11.60 -9.46
CA THR A 452 -8.89 11.90 -10.75
C THR A 452 -9.39 13.24 -11.28
N ASN A 453 -8.48 14.03 -11.85
CA ASN A 453 -8.64 15.46 -12.02
C ASN A 453 -7.66 15.94 -13.13
N PRO A 454 -7.96 15.76 -14.43
CA PRO A 454 -6.96 15.50 -15.48
C PRO A 454 -5.94 16.60 -15.86
N ASN A 455 -6.00 17.82 -15.32
CA ASN A 455 -5.14 18.93 -15.78
C ASN A 455 -3.84 19.00 -14.94
N ALA A 456 -3.13 17.86 -14.78
CA ALA A 456 -2.41 17.55 -13.54
C ALA A 456 -0.86 17.33 -13.55
N CYS A 457 -0.05 18.30 -13.97
CA CYS A 457 1.38 18.08 -14.34
C CYS A 457 2.45 18.32 -13.23
N ILE A 458 2.44 17.52 -12.14
CA ILE A 458 3.33 17.37 -10.93
C ILE A 458 4.60 18.26 -10.71
N ILE A 459 4.80 18.80 -9.48
CA ILE A 459 6.05 19.44 -8.99
C ILE A 459 6.79 18.37 -8.19
N ASN A 460 8.06 18.16 -8.52
CA ASN A 460 8.94 17.17 -7.91
C ASN A 460 10.37 17.66 -8.12
N GLU A 461 10.81 18.57 -7.25
CA GLU A 461 11.97 19.45 -7.48
C GLU A 461 12.87 19.53 -6.25
N ASP A 462 14.15 19.84 -6.48
CA ASP A 462 15.16 19.93 -5.42
C ASP A 462 14.95 21.21 -4.60
N CYS A 463 14.96 21.08 -3.27
CA CYS A 463 14.55 22.13 -2.34
C CYS A 463 15.71 22.53 -1.42
N LEU A 464 16.42 23.60 -1.79
CA LEU A 464 17.77 23.87 -1.28
C LEU A 464 17.88 24.31 0.20
N LEU A 465 16.82 24.88 0.80
CA LEU A 465 16.97 25.60 2.08
C LEU A 465 15.90 25.31 3.15
N CYS A 466 14.64 25.05 2.76
CA CYS A 466 13.51 25.06 3.71
C CYS A 466 12.73 23.73 3.83
N CYS A 467 13.15 22.70 3.11
CA CYS A 467 12.57 21.36 3.19
C CYS A 467 13.37 20.46 4.15
N SER A 468 12.71 19.45 4.70
CA SER A 468 13.34 18.48 5.59
C SER A 468 14.45 17.69 4.87
N PRO A 469 15.69 17.64 5.41
CA PRO A 469 16.72 16.72 4.94
C PRO A 469 16.47 15.28 5.42
N ASN A 470 15.64 15.10 6.45
CA ASN A 470 15.22 13.81 7.00
C ASN A 470 14.05 13.23 6.20
N PRO A 471 13.85 11.89 6.17
CA PRO A 471 12.77 11.29 5.41
C PRO A 471 11.38 11.68 5.94
N VAL A 472 10.58 12.36 5.10
CA VAL A 472 9.22 12.78 5.42
C VAL A 472 8.22 11.84 4.79
N THR A 473 7.20 11.45 5.55
CA THR A 473 5.99 10.81 5.02
C THR A 473 4.83 11.80 5.13
N PHE A 474 4.29 12.20 3.99
CA PHE A 474 3.23 13.20 3.89
C PHE A 474 2.02 12.67 3.12
N LYS A 475 0.88 13.33 3.30
CA LYS A 475 -0.26 13.16 2.39
C LYS A 475 -0.27 14.29 1.39
N LEU A 476 -0.68 13.98 0.18
CA LEU A 476 -0.56 14.88 -0.94
C LEU A 476 -1.58 16.05 -0.98
N ASN A 477 -2.58 16.00 -0.09
CA ASN A 477 -3.44 17.13 0.29
C ASN A 477 -2.86 18.00 1.43
N ASN A 478 -1.72 17.61 2.01
CA ASN A 478 -1.01 18.31 3.08
C ASN A 478 0.51 18.25 2.81
N THR A 479 0.93 19.03 1.82
CA THR A 479 2.33 19.16 1.36
C THR A 479 3.26 19.78 2.38
N ASP A 480 2.72 20.50 3.36
CA ASP A 480 3.47 21.41 4.23
C ASP A 480 4.27 20.65 5.29
N THR A 481 3.91 19.39 5.55
CA THR A 481 4.70 18.47 6.39
C THR A 481 6.09 18.10 5.82
N GLN A 482 6.40 18.49 4.58
CA GLN A 482 7.75 18.40 3.98
C GLN A 482 8.69 19.53 4.44
N CYS A 483 8.16 20.54 5.14
CA CYS A 483 8.84 21.79 5.47
C CYS A 483 9.35 21.83 6.92
N VAL A 484 10.29 22.74 7.18
CA VAL A 484 10.89 22.99 8.51
C VAL A 484 10.62 24.44 8.94
N HIS A 485 10.83 24.76 10.21
CA HIS A 485 10.75 26.12 10.78
C HIS A 485 9.38 26.82 10.56
N ASN A 486 8.29 26.05 10.67
CA ASN A 486 6.89 26.47 10.40
C ASN A 486 6.67 27.10 9.01
N ARG A 487 7.49 26.72 8.02
CA ARG A 487 7.21 26.99 6.61
C ARG A 487 6.24 25.96 6.03
N GLY A 488 5.65 26.31 4.89
CA GLY A 488 4.64 25.54 4.17
C GLY A 488 4.51 26.01 2.72
N GLN A 489 3.39 25.67 2.07
CA GLN A 489 3.12 26.00 0.67
C GLN A 489 4.19 25.46 -0.30
N ARG A 490 4.24 26.00 -1.53
CA ARG A 490 5.15 25.56 -2.59
C ARG A 490 6.61 25.67 -2.17
N MET A 491 7.34 24.56 -2.27
CA MET A 491 8.79 24.48 -2.01
C MET A 491 9.19 25.04 -0.62
N CYS A 492 8.26 25.04 0.34
CA CYS A 492 8.46 25.63 1.66
C CYS A 492 8.85 27.12 1.60
N GLY A 493 8.34 27.86 0.61
CA GLY A 493 8.66 29.26 0.35
C GLY A 493 7.83 30.28 1.13
N SER A 494 6.90 29.84 1.98
CA SER A 494 6.01 30.72 2.77
C SER A 494 5.88 30.19 4.20
N CYS A 495 5.46 31.02 5.14
CA CYS A 495 5.04 30.54 6.47
C CYS A 495 3.71 29.78 6.36
N THR A 496 3.45 28.86 7.31
CA THR A 496 2.11 28.27 7.47
C THR A 496 1.13 29.30 8.05
N GLU A 497 -0.17 29.04 7.88
CA GLU A 497 -1.21 29.91 8.45
C GLU A 497 -1.01 30.12 9.96
N VAL A 498 -1.21 31.36 10.43
CA VAL A 498 -0.95 31.84 11.81
C VAL A 498 0.54 32.07 12.16
N TYR A 499 1.48 31.85 11.24
CA TYR A 499 2.91 32.17 11.44
C TYR A 499 3.41 33.26 10.48
N SER A 500 4.44 34.00 10.87
CA SER A 500 5.05 35.09 10.09
C SER A 500 6.57 35.05 10.20
N LEU A 501 7.26 35.57 9.18
CA LEU A 501 8.73 35.50 9.08
C LEU A 501 9.39 36.37 10.15
N LEU A 502 10.35 35.80 10.88
CA LEU A 502 11.10 36.51 11.91
C LEU A 502 12.24 37.32 11.27
N MET A 503 12.36 38.61 11.62
CA MET A 503 13.39 39.47 11.05
C MET A 503 14.79 38.99 11.47
N GLY A 504 15.72 38.94 10.50
CA GLY A 504 17.07 38.40 10.71
C GLY A 504 17.17 36.87 10.67
N SER A 505 16.07 36.16 10.37
CA SER A 505 16.03 34.69 10.35
C SER A 505 15.25 34.15 9.14
N ASN A 506 15.37 32.84 8.90
CA ASN A 506 14.49 32.12 7.99
C ASN A 506 13.31 31.45 8.71
N GLU A 507 13.25 31.48 10.04
CA GLU A 507 12.18 30.84 10.80
C GLU A 507 10.87 31.63 10.78
N CYS A 508 9.75 30.90 10.84
CA CYS A 508 8.41 31.49 10.96
C CYS A 508 7.88 31.30 12.40
N GLY A 509 7.55 32.41 13.07
CA GLY A 509 7.07 32.45 14.45
C GLY A 509 5.65 33.01 14.58
N GLN A 510 5.07 32.96 15.78
CA GLN A 510 3.79 33.61 16.10
C GLN A 510 4.04 34.93 16.83
N CYS A 511 3.43 36.02 16.36
CA CYS A 511 3.84 37.36 16.80
C CYS A 511 2.86 37.95 17.81
N HIS A 512 3.07 37.66 19.09
CA HIS A 512 2.32 38.26 20.20
C HIS A 512 3.23 39.21 21.00
N ASP A 513 3.28 40.49 20.60
CA ASP A 513 3.19 41.69 21.47
C ASP A 513 3.81 42.96 20.85
N ASN A 514 3.00 44.00 20.65
CA ASN A 514 3.46 45.33 20.19
C ASN A 514 4.46 46.00 21.15
N TYR A 515 4.43 45.67 22.45
CA TYR A 515 5.27 46.33 23.45
C TYR A 515 6.77 46.08 23.27
N MET A 516 7.15 44.87 22.82
CA MET A 516 8.55 44.55 22.55
C MET A 516 9.09 45.34 21.35
N VAL A 517 8.28 45.50 20.30
CA VAL A 517 8.65 46.28 19.10
C VAL A 517 8.91 47.76 19.47
N VAL A 518 8.06 48.36 20.31
CA VAL A 518 8.25 49.74 20.79
C VAL A 518 9.53 49.89 21.63
N ALA A 519 9.84 48.91 22.49
CA ALA A 519 11.08 48.90 23.27
C ALA A 519 12.34 48.79 22.38
N TRP A 520 12.30 47.94 21.36
CA TRP A 520 13.37 47.80 20.37
C TRP A 520 13.58 49.07 19.55
N ILE A 521 12.51 49.71 19.04
CA ILE A 521 12.59 50.97 18.30
C ILE A 521 13.24 52.08 19.15
N ALA A 522 12.85 52.20 20.43
CA ALA A 522 13.47 53.14 21.35
C ALA A 522 14.97 52.86 21.59
N LEU A 523 15.35 51.58 21.69
CA LEU A 523 16.75 51.17 21.84
C LEU A 523 17.58 51.48 20.58
N PHE A 524 17.07 51.20 19.37
CA PHE A 524 17.77 51.53 18.13
C PHE A 524 17.91 53.04 17.89
N ALA A 525 16.91 53.85 18.26
CA ALA A 525 17.02 55.30 18.19
C ALA A 525 18.17 55.83 19.07
N VAL A 526 18.29 55.32 20.31
CA VAL A 526 19.40 55.70 21.22
C VAL A 526 20.75 55.17 20.72
N MET A 527 20.81 53.91 20.28
CA MET A 527 22.03 53.29 19.76
C MET A 527 22.54 53.95 18.48
N GLY A 528 21.65 54.37 17.58
CA GLY A 528 22.01 55.11 16.37
C GLY A 528 22.64 56.48 16.67
N VAL A 529 22.07 57.23 17.62
CA VAL A 529 22.67 58.49 18.10
C VAL A 529 24.03 58.26 18.75
N LEU A 530 24.16 57.23 19.60
CA LEU A 530 25.44 56.86 20.21
C LEU A 530 26.49 56.45 19.17
N LEU A 531 26.10 55.70 18.13
CA LEU A 531 26.99 55.30 17.03
C LEU A 531 27.49 56.52 16.23
N VAL A 532 26.61 57.48 15.93
CA VAL A 532 27.00 58.73 15.24
C VAL A 532 27.98 59.53 16.11
N VAL A 533 27.72 59.66 17.42
CA VAL A 533 28.64 60.33 18.36
C VAL A 533 29.98 59.59 18.43
N LEU A 534 29.98 58.26 18.43
CA LEU A 534 31.19 57.43 18.45
C LEU A 534 32.02 57.59 17.16
N LEU A 535 31.38 57.58 15.98
CA LEU A 535 32.06 57.77 14.70
C LEU A 535 32.71 59.17 14.59
N ILE A 536 32.03 60.20 15.10
CA ILE A 536 32.58 61.56 15.21
C ILE A 536 33.77 61.59 16.17
N ALA A 537 33.64 60.97 17.36
CA ALA A 537 34.70 60.95 18.38
C ALA A 537 35.95 60.16 17.94
N LEU A 538 35.78 59.10 17.13
CA LEU A 538 36.86 58.32 16.53
C LEU A 538 37.38 58.92 15.20
N ASN A 539 36.79 60.02 14.73
CA ASN A 539 37.11 60.69 13.46
C ASN A 539 37.02 59.76 12.22
N LEU A 540 36.12 58.77 12.28
CA LEU A 540 35.89 57.77 11.24
C LEU A 540 34.90 58.31 10.21
N THR A 541 35.42 58.91 9.14
CA THR A 541 34.59 59.41 8.03
C THR A 541 34.22 58.28 7.06
N VAL A 542 32.94 58.23 6.65
CA VAL A 542 32.39 57.22 5.72
C VAL A 542 33.06 57.26 4.33
N SER A 543 33.79 58.35 4.03
CA SER A 543 34.59 58.52 2.81
C SER A 543 35.92 57.73 2.80
N VAL A 544 36.34 57.12 3.91
CA VAL A 544 37.56 56.27 3.91
C VAL A 544 37.22 54.89 3.33
N GLY A 545 37.77 54.58 2.16
CA GLY A 545 37.44 53.38 1.38
C GLY A 545 37.66 52.03 2.07
N THR A 546 38.36 51.98 3.21
CA THR A 546 38.47 50.78 4.05
C THR A 546 37.13 50.32 4.62
N LEU A 547 36.22 51.25 4.95
CA LEU A 547 34.91 50.92 5.52
C LEU A 547 33.98 50.33 4.45
N ASN A 548 33.94 50.94 3.26
CA ASN A 548 33.22 50.37 2.11
C ASN A 548 33.82 49.03 1.66
N GLY A 549 35.14 48.85 1.73
CA GLY A 549 35.79 47.57 1.48
C GLY A 549 35.41 46.48 2.48
N LEU A 550 35.30 46.84 3.77
CA LEU A 550 34.83 45.93 4.83
C LEU A 550 33.38 45.51 4.61
N LEU A 551 32.48 46.47 4.34
CA LEU A 551 31.07 46.21 4.04
C LEU A 551 30.90 45.35 2.79
N PHE A 552 31.65 45.63 1.71
CA PHE A 552 31.62 44.82 0.50
C PHE A 552 32.06 43.37 0.77
N TYR A 553 33.15 43.19 1.52
CA TYR A 553 33.63 41.85 1.89
C TYR A 553 32.64 41.10 2.80
N ALA A 554 32.05 41.77 3.79
CA ALA A 554 31.05 41.17 4.68
C ALA A 554 29.78 40.74 3.92
N ASN A 555 29.31 41.54 2.96
CA ASN A 555 28.19 41.18 2.09
C ASN A 555 28.51 40.00 1.17
N ILE A 556 29.72 39.96 0.59
CA ILE A 556 30.19 38.83 -0.23
C ILE A 556 30.23 37.53 0.60
N VAL A 557 30.78 37.55 1.81
CA VAL A 557 30.86 36.33 2.64
C VAL A 557 29.46 35.83 3.03
N LYS A 558 28.54 36.73 3.39
CA LYS A 558 27.14 36.40 3.70
C LYS A 558 26.40 35.79 2.50
N LEU A 559 26.57 36.36 1.30
CA LEU A 559 25.94 35.85 0.07
C LEU A 559 26.35 34.41 -0.28
N TYR A 560 27.58 34.01 0.08
CA TYR A 560 28.12 32.67 -0.16
C TYR A 560 28.14 31.77 1.08
N GLU A 561 27.50 32.17 2.19
CA GLU A 561 27.46 31.39 3.43
C GLU A 561 26.98 29.93 3.24
N PRO A 562 25.93 29.63 2.43
CA PRO A 562 25.51 28.24 2.19
C PRO A 562 26.57 27.35 1.52
N VAL A 563 27.56 27.96 0.85
CA VAL A 563 28.68 27.26 0.21
C VAL A 563 29.83 27.05 1.19
N PHE A 564 30.10 28.04 2.06
CA PHE A 564 31.19 27.97 3.05
C PHE A 564 30.82 27.21 4.34
N SER A 565 29.56 27.24 4.79
CA SER A 565 29.14 26.84 6.15
C SER A 565 28.37 25.50 6.19
N ARG A 566 28.80 24.50 5.41
CA ARG A 566 28.15 23.15 5.40
C ARG A 566 28.29 22.37 6.72
N LYS A 567 29.21 22.81 7.59
CA LYS A 567 29.20 22.65 9.05
C LYS A 567 29.70 23.97 9.62
N GLY A 568 29.07 24.46 10.69
CA GLY A 568 29.16 25.85 11.12
C GLY A 568 30.57 26.42 11.23
N VAL A 569 30.77 27.59 10.60
CA VAL A 569 31.89 28.50 10.89
C VAL A 569 31.90 28.85 12.39
N LEU A 570 33.06 29.21 12.95
CA LEU A 570 33.19 29.72 14.31
C LEU A 570 32.12 30.79 14.59
N PRO A 571 31.21 30.61 15.58
CA PRO A 571 30.02 31.46 15.72
C PRO A 571 30.37 32.94 15.97
N VAL A 572 31.52 33.21 16.59
CA VAL A 572 32.05 34.56 16.79
C VAL A 572 32.29 35.30 15.46
N LEU A 573 32.70 34.59 14.39
CA LEU A 573 32.94 35.21 13.08
C LEU A 573 31.62 35.43 12.32
N SER A 574 30.66 34.50 12.45
CA SER A 574 29.27 34.68 11.98
C SER A 574 28.68 35.96 12.58
N GLN A 575 28.64 36.01 13.92
CA GLN A 575 28.11 37.12 14.71
C GLN A 575 28.67 38.49 14.27
N VAL A 576 29.99 38.58 14.08
CA VAL A 576 30.66 39.82 13.67
C VAL A 576 30.31 40.22 12.24
N ILE A 577 30.20 39.28 11.30
CA ILE A 577 29.81 39.56 9.91
C ILE A 577 28.32 39.96 9.83
N SER A 578 27.47 39.27 10.60
CA SER A 578 26.06 39.62 10.84
C SER A 578 25.92 41.09 11.28
N TRP A 579 26.58 41.47 12.38
CA TRP A 579 26.54 42.84 12.91
C TRP A 579 27.11 43.89 11.95
N ILE A 580 28.14 43.57 11.16
CA ILE A 580 28.67 44.48 10.13
C ILE A 580 27.66 44.71 8.99
N ASN A 581 26.87 43.69 8.64
CA ASN A 581 25.84 43.75 7.61
C ASN A 581 24.47 44.26 8.12
N LEU A 582 24.37 44.67 9.40
CA LEU A 582 23.11 45.02 10.10
C LEU A 582 22.10 43.85 10.23
N ASP A 583 22.52 42.61 9.96
CA ASP A 583 21.82 41.42 10.43
C ASP A 583 22.12 41.25 11.91
N PHE A 584 21.31 41.86 12.74
CA PHE A 584 21.36 41.57 14.17
C PHE A 584 20.59 40.25 14.41
N GLU A 585 21.27 39.25 14.98
CA GLU A 585 20.73 37.90 15.25
C GLU A 585 19.69 37.85 16.40
N PHE A 586 18.77 38.80 16.45
CA PHE A 586 17.58 38.74 17.31
C PHE A 586 16.32 38.63 16.45
N GLU A 587 15.61 37.52 16.61
CA GLU A 587 14.40 37.17 15.88
C GLU A 587 13.21 38.04 16.31
N ILE A 588 13.15 39.28 15.82
CA ILE A 588 12.07 40.22 16.11
C ILE A 588 10.99 40.04 15.04
N CYS A 589 9.76 39.75 15.46
CA CYS A 589 8.61 39.88 14.57
C CYS A 589 8.03 41.30 14.64
N PHE A 590 7.93 41.95 13.49
CA PHE A 590 7.37 43.30 13.37
C PHE A 590 5.86 43.32 13.05
N TYR A 591 5.29 42.23 12.53
CA TYR A 591 3.89 42.15 12.11
C TYR A 591 3.39 40.69 12.04
N ASN A 592 2.17 40.41 12.52
CA ASN A 592 1.45 39.18 12.13
C ASN A 592 0.90 39.41 10.72
N ASP A 593 1.41 38.72 9.70
CA ASP A 593 0.88 38.78 8.34
C ASP A 593 -0.43 37.96 8.22
N PRO A 594 -1.60 38.59 7.99
CA PRO A 594 -2.86 37.88 7.81
C PRO A 594 -3.06 37.54 6.32
N LEU A 595 -2.41 36.47 5.87
CA LEU A 595 -2.76 35.70 4.66
C LEU A 595 -3.00 36.58 3.43
N LEU A 596 -1.99 37.39 3.04
CA LEU A 596 -1.98 38.40 1.97
C LEU A 596 -3.36 38.63 1.30
N SER A 597 -4.22 39.33 2.04
CA SER A 597 -5.55 39.71 1.56
C SER A 597 -5.44 40.56 0.29
N VAL A 598 -6.51 40.65 -0.52
CA VAL A 598 -6.51 41.54 -1.69
C VAL A 598 -6.31 43.00 -1.24
N GLU A 599 -6.78 43.29 -0.03
CA GLU A 599 -6.60 44.51 0.74
C GLU A 599 -5.12 44.80 1.04
N ASN A 600 -4.37 43.84 1.61
CA ASN A 600 -2.94 43.98 1.88
C ASN A 600 -2.12 44.02 0.59
N PHE A 601 -2.44 43.18 -0.40
CA PHE A 601 -1.76 43.18 -1.70
C PHE A 601 -1.91 44.53 -2.42
N ALA A 602 -3.12 45.11 -2.43
CA ALA A 602 -3.33 46.42 -3.04
C ALA A 602 -2.71 47.57 -2.24
N GLN A 603 -2.47 47.42 -0.93
CA GLN A 603 -1.67 48.36 -0.13
C GLN A 603 -0.18 48.26 -0.50
N VAL A 604 0.41 47.07 -0.43
CA VAL A 604 1.83 46.84 -0.80
C VAL A 604 2.10 47.23 -2.26
N LEU A 605 1.22 46.88 -3.20
CA LEU A 605 1.36 47.29 -4.61
C LEU A 605 1.25 48.81 -4.80
N CYS A 606 0.51 49.52 -3.94
CA CYS A 606 0.53 50.99 -3.96
C CYS A 606 1.84 51.53 -3.36
N GLU A 607 2.37 50.90 -2.31
CA GLU A 607 3.62 51.32 -1.66
C GLU A 607 4.85 51.07 -2.56
N ASP A 608 4.94 49.90 -3.21
CA ASP A 608 5.96 49.54 -4.20
C ASP A 608 5.97 50.46 -5.45
N LEU A 609 4.83 51.11 -5.74
CA LEU A 609 4.65 52.04 -6.87
C LEU A 609 4.60 53.52 -6.44
N GLU A 610 4.89 53.82 -5.17
CA GLU A 610 4.82 55.17 -4.57
C GLU A 610 3.43 55.88 -4.71
N LEU A 611 2.35 55.10 -4.82
CA LEU A 611 0.98 55.57 -5.01
C LEU A 611 0.24 55.81 -3.68
N PRO A 612 -0.67 56.81 -3.59
CA PRO A 612 -1.52 57.02 -2.42
C PRO A 612 -2.45 55.84 -2.10
N THR A 613 -2.05 54.99 -1.15
CA THR A 613 -2.78 53.80 -0.68
C THR A 613 -4.25 54.07 -0.37
N SER A 614 -4.54 55.20 0.27
CA SER A 614 -5.90 55.63 0.65
C SER A 614 -6.84 55.90 -0.53
N SER A 615 -6.30 56.10 -1.74
CA SER A 615 -7.07 56.44 -2.95
C SER A 615 -7.07 55.33 -3.99
N PHE A 616 -5.94 54.63 -4.16
CA PHE A 616 -5.78 53.63 -5.22
C PHE A 616 -6.08 52.19 -4.77
N ALA A 617 -5.71 51.79 -3.55
CA ALA A 617 -5.91 50.42 -3.10
C ALA A 617 -7.40 49.98 -3.15
N PRO A 618 -8.40 50.77 -2.71
CA PRO A 618 -9.81 50.40 -2.82
C PRO A 618 -10.28 50.08 -4.24
N ALA A 619 -9.78 50.81 -5.24
CA ALA A 619 -10.15 50.62 -6.64
C ALA A 619 -9.50 49.34 -7.22
N ILE A 620 -8.24 49.06 -6.87
CA ILE A 620 -7.52 47.84 -7.25
C ILE A 620 -8.23 46.61 -6.68
N ILE A 621 -8.59 46.64 -5.38
CA ILE A 621 -9.33 45.56 -4.69
C ILE A 621 -10.65 45.22 -5.41
N GLN A 622 -11.38 46.25 -5.87
CA GLN A 622 -12.65 46.07 -6.56
C GLN A 622 -12.46 45.52 -7.99
N SER A 623 -11.46 46.02 -8.74
CA SER A 623 -11.14 45.55 -10.09
C SER A 623 -10.81 44.06 -10.10
N ILE A 624 -9.87 43.62 -9.25
CA ILE A 624 -9.40 42.23 -9.19
C ILE A 624 -10.56 41.27 -8.90
N LYS A 625 -11.42 41.60 -7.93
CA LYS A 625 -12.59 40.76 -7.58
C LYS A 625 -13.57 40.64 -8.74
N GLN A 626 -13.89 41.74 -9.43
CA GLN A 626 -14.85 41.73 -10.55
C GLN A 626 -14.36 40.94 -11.78
N GLN A 627 -13.04 40.82 -11.98
CA GLN A 627 -12.50 40.04 -13.11
C GLN A 627 -12.65 38.53 -12.92
N ILE A 628 -12.53 38.03 -11.68
CA ILE A 628 -12.59 36.60 -11.34
C ILE A 628 -13.97 36.00 -11.64
N ASP A 629 -15.04 36.74 -11.34
CA ASP A 629 -16.43 36.27 -11.49
C ASP A 629 -16.89 36.13 -12.96
N ASN A 630 -16.15 36.67 -13.93
CA ASN A 630 -16.58 36.83 -15.33
C ASN A 630 -16.06 35.74 -16.30
N PHE A 631 -15.56 34.60 -15.81
CA PHE A 631 -14.84 33.61 -16.62
C PHE A 631 -15.58 32.28 -16.83
N THR A 632 -16.22 32.10 -18.00
CA THR A 632 -16.82 30.82 -18.46
C THR A 632 -15.91 30.06 -19.43
N THR A 633 -16.04 28.72 -19.44
CA THR A 633 -15.27 27.78 -20.27
C THR A 633 -16.19 27.04 -21.24
N ASP A 634 -16.16 27.43 -22.51
CA ASP A 634 -16.99 26.84 -23.58
C ASP A 634 -16.20 25.79 -24.37
N VAL A 635 -16.86 24.72 -24.82
CA VAL A 635 -16.21 23.58 -25.51
C VAL A 635 -16.31 23.74 -27.02
N ILE A 636 -15.16 23.75 -27.71
CA ILE A 636 -15.10 23.68 -29.18
C ILE A 636 -15.44 22.23 -29.61
N PRO A 637 -16.39 22.00 -30.53
CA PRO A 637 -16.67 20.67 -31.07
C PRO A 637 -15.45 20.07 -31.78
N GLN A 638 -15.24 18.76 -31.62
CA GLN A 638 -14.06 18.04 -32.16
C GLN A 638 -14.24 17.53 -33.60
N ASP A 639 -15.38 17.78 -34.24
CA ASP A 639 -15.77 17.17 -35.53
C ASP A 639 -15.23 17.90 -36.79
N GLU A 640 -14.24 18.78 -36.66
CA GLU A 640 -13.58 19.46 -37.79
C GLU A 640 -12.05 19.49 -37.65
N GLU A 641 -11.36 18.97 -38.67
CA GLU A 641 -9.90 19.02 -38.81
C GLU A 641 -9.41 20.41 -39.31
N ASP A 642 -8.18 20.78 -38.95
CA ASP A 642 -7.46 21.98 -39.43
C ASP A 642 -8.07 23.36 -39.07
N ARG A 643 -8.44 23.54 -37.79
CA ARG A 643 -8.93 24.82 -37.25
C ARG A 643 -7.80 25.75 -36.78
N ARG A 644 -6.96 26.21 -37.72
CA ARG A 644 -5.91 27.23 -37.46
C ARG A 644 -6.47 28.65 -37.34
N VAL A 645 -5.92 29.42 -36.39
CA VAL A 645 -6.10 30.87 -36.23
C VAL A 645 -4.76 31.61 -36.26
N ILE A 646 -4.78 32.93 -36.44
CA ILE A 646 -3.57 33.76 -36.46
C ILE A 646 -3.39 34.44 -35.11
N ILE A 647 -2.28 34.15 -34.42
CA ILE A 647 -1.89 34.81 -33.18
C ILE A 647 -0.87 35.91 -33.51
N LYS A 648 -1.07 37.10 -32.93
CA LYS A 648 -0.27 38.30 -33.17
C LYS A 648 0.37 38.76 -31.87
N LEU A 649 1.68 38.60 -31.75
CA LEU A 649 2.43 39.19 -30.64
C LEU A 649 2.71 40.65 -30.95
N ASN A 650 2.43 41.52 -29.99
CA ASN A 650 2.81 42.93 -30.04
C ASN A 650 3.21 43.36 -28.62
N ILE A 651 4.36 42.85 -28.17
CA ILE A 651 4.79 42.85 -26.78
C ILE A 651 5.95 43.81 -26.62
N GLN A 652 6.11 44.42 -25.45
CA GLN A 652 7.19 45.35 -25.16
C GLN A 652 7.62 45.20 -23.71
N VAL A 653 8.93 45.11 -23.50
CA VAL A 653 9.53 45.22 -22.17
C VAL A 653 10.78 46.08 -22.29
N GLY A 654 10.84 47.14 -21.48
CA GLY A 654 11.82 48.20 -21.67
C GLY A 654 11.78 48.77 -23.10
N ASN A 655 12.95 49.13 -23.62
CA ASN A 655 13.13 49.70 -24.96
C ASN A 655 13.10 48.66 -26.10
N ILE A 656 12.56 47.46 -25.88
CA ILE A 656 12.44 46.42 -26.92
C ILE A 656 10.97 46.08 -27.12
N SER A 657 10.54 46.03 -28.39
CA SER A 657 9.22 45.57 -28.80
C SER A 657 9.34 44.38 -29.75
N LEU A 658 8.80 43.24 -29.33
CA LEU A 658 8.63 42.05 -30.16
C LEU A 658 7.28 42.15 -30.89
N VAL A 659 7.33 42.22 -32.22
CA VAL A 659 6.15 42.10 -33.09
C VAL A 659 6.33 40.87 -33.97
N ASP A 660 5.46 39.88 -33.79
CA ASP A 660 5.54 38.56 -34.41
C ASP A 660 4.14 38.04 -34.75
N GLN A 661 4.02 37.16 -35.74
CA GLN A 661 2.75 36.58 -36.17
C GLN A 661 2.94 35.14 -36.60
N PHE A 662 2.14 34.23 -36.05
CA PHE A 662 2.16 32.80 -36.40
C PHE A 662 0.75 32.21 -36.44
N GLU A 663 0.65 31.06 -37.10
CA GLU A 663 -0.56 30.25 -37.14
C GLU A 663 -0.55 29.31 -35.92
N TRP A 664 -1.68 29.21 -35.24
CA TRP A 664 -1.88 28.32 -34.10
C TRP A 664 -3.10 27.45 -34.37
N ASP A 665 -2.91 26.14 -34.38
CA ASP A 665 -4.00 25.18 -34.54
C ASP A 665 -4.77 25.03 -33.22
N LEU A 666 -6.08 25.31 -33.26
CA LEU A 666 -7.00 25.12 -32.13
C LEU A 666 -7.43 23.66 -31.95
N SER A 667 -7.36 22.85 -33.00
CA SER A 667 -7.78 21.44 -32.96
C SER A 667 -6.73 20.53 -32.30
N ASN A 668 -5.45 20.93 -32.30
CA ASN A 668 -4.35 20.17 -31.73
C ASN A 668 -4.00 20.62 -30.29
N PRO A 669 -4.28 19.80 -29.26
CA PRO A 669 -4.04 20.14 -27.86
C PRO A 669 -2.56 20.07 -27.41
N LEU A 670 -1.63 19.65 -28.27
CA LEU A 670 -0.19 19.58 -27.96
C LEU A 670 0.51 20.95 -28.00
N ASN A 671 -0.16 21.99 -28.53
CA ASN A 671 0.41 23.32 -28.67
C ASN A 671 0.42 24.07 -27.32
N VAL A 672 1.59 24.26 -26.70
CA VAL A 672 1.75 24.88 -25.35
C VAL A 672 2.37 26.29 -25.42
N PRO A 673 1.63 27.36 -25.04
CA PRO A 673 2.11 28.75 -25.09
C PRO A 673 3.38 29.04 -24.28
N GLU A 674 3.56 28.49 -23.08
CA GLU A 674 4.73 28.77 -22.24
C GLU A 674 6.02 28.15 -22.78
N GLU A 675 5.96 26.94 -23.34
CA GLU A 675 7.14 26.34 -23.97
C GLU A 675 7.48 27.05 -25.28
N PHE A 676 6.47 27.37 -26.09
CA PHE A 676 6.66 28.20 -27.28
C PHE A 676 7.30 29.55 -26.91
N ALA A 677 6.76 30.26 -25.90
CA ALA A 677 7.30 31.54 -25.43
C ALA A 677 8.74 31.43 -24.93
N ARG A 678 9.04 30.42 -24.10
CA ARG A 678 10.40 30.17 -23.59
C ARG A 678 11.37 29.88 -24.73
N LYS A 679 10.96 29.09 -25.72
CA LYS A 679 11.80 28.71 -26.84
C LYS A 679 12.01 29.87 -27.83
N LEU A 680 10.95 30.62 -28.14
CA LEU A 680 11.02 31.87 -28.90
C LEU A 680 11.99 32.87 -28.25
N CYS A 681 11.94 33.06 -26.92
CA CYS A 681 12.91 33.90 -26.22
C CYS A 681 14.34 33.34 -26.25
N GLN A 682 14.53 32.01 -26.22
CA GLN A 682 15.86 31.40 -26.34
C GLN A 682 16.45 31.54 -27.75
N ASP A 683 15.63 31.33 -28.78
CA ASP A 683 16.02 31.42 -30.19
C ASP A 683 16.24 32.89 -30.62
N LEU A 684 15.57 33.86 -29.98
CA LEU A 684 15.72 35.30 -30.22
C LEU A 684 16.65 36.03 -29.24
N GLY A 685 17.16 35.36 -28.20
CA GLY A 685 18.02 35.98 -27.18
C GLY A 685 17.34 37.04 -26.29
N LEU A 686 16.02 36.96 -26.10
CA LEU A 686 15.23 37.92 -25.31
C LEU A 686 15.29 37.63 -23.80
N GLY A 687 15.17 38.70 -23.00
CA GLY A 687 15.12 38.63 -21.54
C GLY A 687 13.91 37.87 -21.00
N GLY A 688 14.00 37.35 -19.77
CA GLY A 688 12.99 36.48 -19.15
C GLY A 688 11.59 37.09 -19.10
N ASP A 689 11.51 38.41 -18.94
CA ASP A 689 10.26 39.19 -18.88
C ASP A 689 9.44 39.14 -20.18
N PHE A 690 10.09 38.90 -21.33
CA PHE A 690 9.36 38.65 -22.58
C PHE A 690 8.65 37.30 -22.55
N ALA A 691 9.24 36.25 -21.95
CA ALA A 691 8.65 34.91 -21.98
C ALA A 691 7.31 34.85 -21.23
N THR A 692 7.18 35.58 -20.12
CA THR A 692 5.91 35.71 -19.38
C THR A 692 4.87 36.53 -20.16
N ALA A 693 5.26 37.66 -20.75
CA ALA A 693 4.36 38.48 -21.56
C ALA A 693 3.87 37.78 -22.85
N ILE A 694 4.72 36.97 -23.49
CA ILE A 694 4.39 36.18 -24.69
C ILE A 694 3.35 35.11 -24.36
N ALA A 695 3.61 34.26 -23.36
CA ALA A 695 2.67 33.21 -22.97
C ALA A 695 1.27 33.78 -22.62
N TYR A 696 1.26 34.91 -21.90
CA TYR A 696 0.05 35.62 -21.52
C TYR A 696 -0.72 36.20 -22.74
N SER A 697 -0.02 36.84 -23.68
CA SER A 697 -0.64 37.39 -24.89
C SER A 697 -1.25 36.31 -25.80
N ILE A 698 -0.56 35.17 -25.98
CA ILE A 698 -1.07 34.03 -26.75
C ILE A 698 -2.37 33.50 -26.13
N ARG A 699 -2.38 33.26 -24.80
CA ARG A 699 -3.54 32.71 -24.11
C ARG A 699 -4.74 33.65 -24.13
N GLY A 700 -4.53 34.97 -24.05
CA GLY A 700 -5.59 35.96 -24.21
C GLY A 700 -6.27 35.88 -25.59
N GLN A 701 -5.49 35.75 -26.66
CA GLN A 701 -6.01 35.69 -28.03
C GLN A 701 -6.73 34.37 -28.34
N LEU A 702 -6.17 33.22 -27.91
CA LEU A 702 -6.84 31.92 -28.07
C LEU A 702 -8.20 31.89 -27.38
N SER A 703 -8.31 32.49 -26.19
CA SER A 703 -9.57 32.61 -25.43
C SER A 703 -10.63 33.47 -26.17
N TRP A 704 -10.21 34.50 -26.89
CA TRP A 704 -11.10 35.34 -27.71
C TRP A 704 -11.57 34.64 -29.00
N HIS A 705 -10.64 34.00 -29.72
CA HIS A 705 -10.98 33.24 -30.94
C HIS A 705 -11.96 32.09 -30.65
N ALA A 706 -11.72 31.31 -29.59
CA ALA A 706 -12.61 30.19 -29.22
C ALA A 706 -14.08 30.64 -29.04
N LYS A 707 -14.31 31.82 -28.45
CA LYS A 707 -15.65 32.40 -28.25
C LYS A 707 -16.26 33.01 -29.52
N THR A 708 -15.48 33.19 -30.57
CA THR A 708 -15.89 33.84 -31.84
C THR A 708 -16.24 32.82 -32.94
N TYR A 709 -15.73 31.58 -32.85
CA TYR A 709 -15.99 30.49 -33.80
C TYR A 709 -17.05 29.47 -33.32
N ALA A 710 -17.89 29.85 -32.34
CA ALA A 710 -18.94 29.01 -31.75
C ALA A 710 -20.38 29.35 -32.22
N PHE A 711 -20.51 30.20 -33.24
CA PHE A 711 -21.75 30.66 -33.87
C PHE A 711 -21.63 30.62 -35.40
#